data_AF-A0A254NV93-F1
#
_entry.id   AF-A0A254NV93-F1
#
_cell.length_a   1.000
_cell.length_b   1.000
_cell.length_c   1.000
_cell.angle_alpha   90.00
_cell.angle_beta   90.00
_cell.angle_gamma   90.00
#
_symmetry.space_group_name_H-M   'P 1'
#
loop_
_entity.id
_entity.type
_entity.pdbx_description
1 polymer ?
#
loop_
_entity_poly.entity_id
_entity_poly.type
_entity_poly.pdbx_seq_one_letter_code
_entity_poly.pdbx_strand_id
1 'polypeptide(L)'
;MESETKSVTADRNEARGEERAAPRAPRDPEQRRSFCYVLFEAQAEATARPEGRPSQEVYLDNGRLAENVRWTSGVEDESILKRLGTCEGFRELVHSIGVTVETGSTGQKESEPPTDESHVSDSPQEKLRSVTFLLQHWGKSSRYETGTTLRIECPADGAETLLELDGIDWNEDDDVPGKMAFEFDRPGELAKVTVALYLNDGYAVPEPQMDPPVDFDSEAYAAMIERSQLRADRTGRLRAAIERAQSGEPVTLAYIGGSITQGAGAKPIHTECYAHRSYRDFVERFEKTGKETEQESDGRFRFVKAGVGGTPSELGMIRYERDILRGGDVLPDIVVVEYAVNDADDETEGVCYESLCRKILNAPNRPAVILLFSVFMNDWNLQDRLLPIAEHYGLPAVSIKDAVVPQFGQARGEGGIISKRQFFYDIYHPTNDGHRIMADCLGELFRREAVERAANGEADREKEAASVGVSASGSPGAEAETLPDPVYGAEFENVRLLDRKDGWAGAEIDPGDFTGTDCDLHLIELDAEPLGTPQLPHNWMRETAAEGEDNRPFRLKIRCRNLLLIFKDSGSPEFGKAEVYVDGELRLTADPHRNNWTHCNTVLLFSDTETAEHEIEIRMAAGDEDKTFTVLAFGYTE
;
A
#
# COMPACT_ATOMS: atom_id res chain seq x y z
N MET A 1 18.67 29.67 78.69
CA MET A 1 19.01 30.98 78.07
C MET A 1 19.74 30.64 76.79
N GLU A 2 19.14 31.04 75.66
CA GLU A 2 19.73 31.52 74.38
C GLU A 2 21.09 30.93 73.94
N SER A 3 21.33 30.49 72.70
CA SER A 3 20.98 31.08 71.39
C SER A 3 21.34 30.05 70.29
N GLU A 4 20.45 29.80 69.31
CA GLU A 4 20.57 30.21 67.88
C GLU A 4 21.78 29.65 67.10
N THR A 5 21.59 28.69 66.20
CA THR A 5 21.24 28.76 64.74
C THR A 5 22.44 28.47 63.84
N LYS A 6 22.29 27.40 63.03
CA LYS A 6 22.32 27.37 61.55
C LYS A 6 22.77 25.99 61.05
N SER A 7 21.81 25.19 60.62
CA SER A 7 22.01 24.02 59.77
C SER A 7 22.13 24.49 58.32
N VAL A 8 23.22 24.15 57.64
CA VAL A 8 23.36 24.27 56.19
C VAL A 8 22.92 22.94 55.60
N THR A 9 21.70 22.89 55.07
CA THR A 9 21.21 21.80 54.22
C THR A 9 21.77 21.98 52.82
N ALA A 10 22.36 20.92 52.29
CA ALA A 10 22.82 20.83 50.91
C ALA A 10 21.61 20.66 49.98
N ASP A 11 21.51 21.55 48.99
CA ASP A 11 20.58 21.47 47.86
C ASP A 11 20.83 20.17 47.08
N ARG A 12 19.82 19.29 47.06
CA ARG A 12 19.65 18.29 46.02
C ARG A 12 18.66 18.86 45.01
N ASN A 13 19.11 18.98 43.77
CA ASN A 13 18.27 19.20 42.59
C ASN A 13 17.21 18.09 42.50
N GLU A 14 15.99 18.38 42.95
CA GLU A 14 14.80 17.66 42.52
C GLU A 14 14.34 18.31 41.20
N ALA A 15 14.61 17.61 40.10
CA ALA A 15 14.00 17.90 38.82
C ALA A 15 12.49 17.73 38.97
N ARG A 16 11.75 18.84 38.81
CA ARG A 16 10.28 18.86 38.74
C ARG A 16 9.88 18.07 37.49
N GLY A 17 9.46 16.82 37.68
CA GLY A 17 8.65 16.12 36.70
C GLY A 17 7.32 16.86 36.59
N GLU A 18 6.98 17.31 35.39
CA GLU A 18 5.64 17.76 35.07
C GLU A 18 4.71 16.53 35.12
N GLU A 19 4.06 16.33 36.26
CA GLU A 19 2.85 15.49 36.34
C GLU A 19 1.82 16.09 35.38
N ARG A 20 1.59 15.42 34.24
CA ARG A 20 0.42 15.67 33.39
C ARG A 20 -0.83 15.42 34.26
N ALA A 21 -1.42 16.50 34.77
CA ALA A 21 -2.64 16.43 35.54
C ALA A 21 -3.77 15.87 34.65
N ALA A 22 -4.29 14.70 35.01
CA ALA A 22 -5.48 14.14 34.39
C ALA A 22 -6.64 15.16 34.44
N PRO A 23 -7.46 15.28 33.38
CA PRO A 23 -8.58 16.20 33.37
C PRO A 23 -9.52 15.88 34.54
N ARG A 24 -9.89 16.92 35.31
CA ARG A 24 -10.84 16.80 36.42
C ARG A 24 -12.25 16.56 35.85
N ALA A 25 -12.81 15.40 36.18
CA ALA A 25 -14.16 15.00 35.79
C ALA A 25 -15.24 16.00 36.28
N PRO A 26 -16.30 16.26 35.48
CA PRO A 26 -17.48 17.00 35.91
C PRO A 26 -18.18 16.35 37.11
N ARG A 27 -18.82 17.16 37.96
CA ARG A 27 -19.65 16.73 39.09
C ARG A 27 -21.07 16.42 38.63
N ASP A 28 -21.30 15.21 38.14
CA ASP A 28 -22.50 14.39 38.40
C ASP A 28 -22.30 12.99 37.76
N PRO A 29 -22.56 11.87 38.46
CA PRO A 29 -22.38 10.54 37.90
C PRO A 29 -23.66 10.12 37.16
N GLU A 30 -23.86 10.65 35.96
CA GLU A 30 -24.63 9.88 34.97
C GLU A 30 -23.84 8.58 34.72
N GLN A 31 -24.52 7.43 34.78
CA GLN A 31 -23.90 6.15 34.43
C GLN A 31 -23.29 6.30 33.04
N ARG A 32 -21.96 6.16 32.95
CA ARG A 32 -21.25 6.21 31.67
C ARG A 32 -21.89 5.17 30.75
N ARG A 33 -22.51 5.62 29.64
CA ARG A 33 -23.12 4.74 28.65
C ARG A 33 -22.10 3.70 28.19
N SER A 34 -22.56 2.48 27.92
CA SER A 34 -21.73 1.49 27.24
C SER A 34 -21.26 2.05 25.90
N PHE A 35 -20.03 1.78 25.49
CA PHE A 35 -19.49 2.30 24.23
C PHE A 35 -18.54 1.31 23.57
N CYS A 36 -18.38 1.44 22.25
CA CYS A 36 -17.35 0.76 21.48
C CYS A 36 -16.66 1.74 20.53
N TYR A 37 -15.35 1.61 20.37
CA TYR A 37 -14.58 2.28 19.34
C TYR A 37 -14.81 1.64 17.96
N VAL A 38 -15.01 2.50 16.97
CA VAL A 38 -14.83 2.17 15.55
C VAL A 38 -13.36 2.36 15.19
N LEU A 39 -12.78 3.49 15.60
CA LEU A 39 -11.38 3.85 15.43
C LEU A 39 -10.82 4.24 16.79
N PHE A 40 -9.61 3.80 17.11
CA PHE A 40 -8.91 4.18 18.34
C PHE A 40 -7.48 4.59 18.00
N GLU A 41 -7.14 5.84 18.30
CA GLU A 41 -5.80 6.41 18.05
C GLU A 41 -5.27 6.17 16.62
N ALA A 42 -6.19 6.12 15.65
CA ALA A 42 -5.84 5.86 14.25
C ALA A 42 -5.19 7.10 13.63
N GLN A 43 -4.16 6.89 12.81
CA GLN A 43 -3.56 7.98 12.03
C GLN A 43 -4.47 8.33 10.84
N ALA A 44 -4.73 9.62 10.66
CA ALA A 44 -5.46 10.17 9.52
C ALA A 44 -4.55 11.14 8.76
N GLU A 45 -4.61 11.06 7.43
CA GLU A 45 -3.88 11.92 6.51
C GLU A 45 -4.88 12.61 5.59
N ALA A 46 -4.70 13.90 5.38
CA ALA A 46 -5.47 14.70 4.46
C ALA A 46 -5.11 14.36 3.01
N THR A 47 -5.67 13.30 2.45
CA THR A 47 -5.47 12.96 1.03
C THR A 47 -6.23 13.96 0.15
N ALA A 48 -5.57 14.50 -0.88
CA ALA A 48 -6.23 15.36 -1.85
C ALA A 48 -7.38 14.60 -2.54
N ARG A 49 -8.51 15.29 -2.74
CA ARG A 49 -9.70 14.73 -3.39
C ARG A 49 -9.93 15.45 -4.72
N PRO A 50 -10.41 14.75 -5.77
CA PRO A 50 -10.80 15.39 -7.03
C PRO A 50 -11.85 16.50 -6.81
N GLU A 51 -12.78 16.24 -5.89
CA GLU A 51 -13.79 17.19 -5.45
C GLU A 51 -13.87 17.22 -3.91
N GLY A 52 -14.16 18.39 -3.34
CA GLY A 52 -14.30 18.57 -1.90
C GLY A 52 -12.99 18.90 -1.17
N ARG A 53 -13.03 18.79 0.16
CA ARG A 53 -11.87 19.03 1.02
C ARG A 53 -10.93 17.82 1.02
N PRO A 54 -9.62 18.02 1.20
CA PRO A 54 -8.71 16.91 1.43
C PRO A 54 -9.16 16.17 2.69
N SER A 55 -9.15 14.84 2.64
CA SER A 55 -9.79 14.05 3.69
C SER A 55 -9.17 12.68 3.87
N GLN A 56 -9.26 12.15 5.09
CA GLN A 56 -9.15 10.72 5.33
C GLN A 56 -10.56 10.12 5.27
N GLU A 57 -10.81 9.19 4.36
CA GLU A 57 -12.08 8.46 4.29
C GLU A 57 -11.95 7.05 4.88
N VAL A 58 -13.00 6.58 5.55
CA VAL A 58 -13.13 5.22 6.09
C VAL A 58 -14.52 4.71 5.70
N TYR A 59 -14.56 3.73 4.80
CA TYR A 59 -15.80 3.11 4.35
C TYR A 59 -16.35 2.13 5.41
N LEU A 60 -17.67 2.17 5.59
CA LEU A 60 -18.39 1.51 6.70
C LEU A 60 -19.32 0.39 6.23
N ASP A 61 -19.58 0.34 4.92
CA ASP A 61 -20.46 -0.61 4.27
C ASP A 61 -19.88 -2.01 4.12
N ASN A 62 -20.63 -2.94 3.51
CA ASN A 62 -20.17 -4.31 3.24
C ASN A 62 -19.64 -5.03 4.50
N GLY A 63 -20.21 -4.72 5.67
CA GLY A 63 -19.80 -5.27 6.96
C GLY A 63 -18.61 -4.58 7.62
N ARG A 64 -17.95 -3.60 6.98
CA ARG A 64 -16.74 -2.94 7.48
C ARG A 64 -16.94 -2.27 8.84
N LEU A 65 -18.06 -1.60 9.09
CA LEU A 65 -18.34 -0.99 10.39
C LEU A 65 -18.40 -2.03 11.50
N ALA A 66 -19.07 -3.16 11.25
CA ALA A 66 -19.18 -4.24 12.23
C ALA A 66 -17.82 -4.89 12.50
N GLU A 67 -17.03 -5.15 11.46
CA GLU A 67 -15.66 -5.65 11.62
C GLU A 67 -14.79 -4.65 12.40
N ASN A 68 -14.82 -3.36 12.06
CA ASN A 68 -14.04 -2.34 12.78
C ASN A 68 -14.39 -2.31 14.28
N VAL A 69 -15.68 -2.41 14.63
CA VAL A 69 -16.12 -2.48 16.03
C VAL A 69 -15.66 -3.78 16.70
N ARG A 70 -15.84 -4.92 16.03
CA ARG A 70 -15.39 -6.23 16.53
C ARG A 70 -13.89 -6.19 16.86
N TRP A 71 -13.06 -5.67 15.97
CA TRP A 71 -11.61 -5.71 16.11
C TRP A 71 -11.05 -4.61 17.01
N THR A 72 -11.55 -3.39 16.89
CA THR A 72 -11.05 -2.27 17.71
C THR A 72 -11.47 -2.41 19.16
N SER A 73 -12.68 -2.94 19.42
CA SER A 73 -13.30 -3.00 20.76
C SER A 73 -13.49 -4.39 21.34
N GLY A 74 -13.22 -5.47 20.59
CA GLY A 74 -13.40 -6.84 21.07
C GLY A 74 -14.87 -7.25 21.24
N VAL A 75 -15.79 -6.66 20.46
CA VAL A 75 -17.23 -6.97 20.54
C VAL A 75 -17.51 -8.29 19.80
N GLU A 76 -17.97 -9.31 20.53
CA GLU A 76 -18.32 -10.63 19.98
C GLU A 76 -19.84 -10.85 19.82
N ASP A 77 -20.67 -9.93 20.33
CA ASP A 77 -22.13 -10.07 20.27
C ASP A 77 -22.64 -9.83 18.83
N GLU A 78 -22.90 -10.92 18.10
CA GLU A 78 -23.40 -10.89 16.73
C GLU A 78 -24.74 -10.15 16.58
N SER A 79 -25.55 -10.04 17.63
CA SER A 79 -26.78 -9.27 17.58
C SER A 79 -26.51 -7.76 17.52
N ILE A 80 -25.46 -7.30 18.20
CA ILE A 80 -24.98 -5.90 18.14
C ILE A 80 -24.31 -5.65 16.79
N LEU A 81 -23.40 -6.54 16.38
CA LEU A 81 -22.64 -6.38 15.14
C LEU A 81 -23.56 -6.36 13.90
N LYS A 82 -24.59 -7.22 13.86
CA LYS A 82 -25.56 -7.23 12.76
C LYS A 82 -26.35 -5.92 12.64
N ARG A 83 -26.62 -5.24 13.76
CA ARG A 83 -27.34 -3.96 13.77
C ARG A 83 -26.53 -2.83 13.13
N LEU A 84 -25.20 -2.89 13.23
CA LEU A 84 -24.32 -1.92 12.56
C LEU A 84 -24.34 -2.04 11.03
N GLY A 85 -24.91 -3.12 10.48
CA GLY A 85 -25.00 -3.35 9.04
C GLY A 85 -26.10 -2.57 8.32
N THR A 86 -27.01 -1.89 9.03
CA THR A 86 -28.10 -1.10 8.43
C THR A 86 -28.28 0.24 9.14
N CYS A 87 -28.79 1.26 8.45
CA CYS A 87 -29.05 2.56 9.09
C CYS A 87 -30.11 2.45 10.19
N GLU A 88 -31.13 1.60 10.01
CA GLU A 88 -32.16 1.34 11.03
C GLU A 88 -31.55 0.74 12.30
N GLY A 89 -30.77 -0.33 12.16
CA GLY A 89 -30.12 -0.99 13.29
C GLY A 89 -29.09 -0.09 13.96
N PHE A 90 -28.33 0.69 13.18
CA PHE A 90 -27.37 1.66 13.69
C PHE A 90 -28.05 2.71 14.58
N ARG A 91 -29.18 3.28 14.15
CA ARG A 91 -29.92 4.29 14.93
C ARG A 91 -30.60 3.71 16.17
N GLU A 92 -31.03 2.45 16.12
CA GLU A 92 -31.57 1.76 17.30
C GLU A 92 -30.47 1.54 18.36
N LEU A 93 -29.26 1.19 17.90
CA LEU A 93 -28.14 0.83 18.75
C LEU A 93 -27.38 2.05 19.31
N VAL A 94 -27.12 3.06 18.48
CA VAL A 94 -26.22 4.17 18.79
C VAL A 94 -27.01 5.39 19.28
N HIS A 95 -26.63 5.88 20.45
CA HIS A 95 -27.14 7.11 21.06
C HIS A 95 -26.42 8.34 20.50
N SER A 96 -25.09 8.33 20.55
CA SER A 96 -24.24 9.44 20.13
C SER A 96 -22.87 8.95 19.68
N ILE A 97 -22.15 9.81 18.96
CA ILE A 97 -20.82 9.51 18.42
C ILE A 97 -19.81 10.48 19.04
N GLY A 98 -18.85 9.95 19.80
CA GLY A 98 -17.72 10.70 20.33
C GLY A 98 -16.59 10.71 19.31
N VAL A 99 -16.10 11.90 18.95
CA VAL A 99 -14.99 12.08 18.02
C VAL A 99 -13.91 12.88 18.72
N THR A 100 -12.71 12.32 18.80
CA THR A 100 -11.52 13.00 19.31
C THR A 100 -10.53 13.16 18.19
N VAL A 101 -9.99 14.38 18.04
CA VAL A 101 -8.93 14.70 17.09
C VAL A 101 -7.78 15.31 17.87
N GLU A 102 -6.59 14.74 17.73
CA GLU A 102 -5.36 15.29 18.30
C GLU A 102 -4.42 15.64 17.15
N THR A 103 -3.86 16.86 17.18
CA THR A 103 -2.85 17.28 16.20
C THR A 103 -1.76 16.21 16.15
N GLY A 104 -1.42 15.73 14.95
CA GLY A 104 -0.44 14.66 14.78
C GLY A 104 0.89 15.06 15.42
N SER A 105 1.26 14.43 16.54
CA SER A 105 2.66 14.37 16.96
C SER A 105 3.32 13.37 16.03
N THR A 106 3.99 13.83 14.97
CA THR A 106 5.00 12.98 14.35
C THR A 106 5.97 12.63 15.47
N GLY A 107 6.17 11.34 15.74
CA GLY A 107 7.12 10.86 16.74
C GLY A 107 8.59 11.16 16.39
N GLN A 108 8.83 12.15 15.52
CA GLN A 108 10.14 12.73 15.33
C GLN A 108 10.51 13.47 16.62
N LYS A 109 11.60 13.03 17.26
CA LYS A 109 12.42 13.97 18.02
C LYS A 109 12.59 15.20 17.13
N GLU A 110 12.34 16.39 17.67
CA GLU A 110 12.67 17.66 17.04
C GLU A 110 14.14 17.66 16.60
N SER A 111 14.40 17.20 15.39
CA SER A 111 15.65 17.40 14.67
C SER A 111 15.28 18.00 13.32
N GLU A 112 15.14 19.32 13.40
CA GLU A 112 15.32 20.34 12.38
C GLU A 112 14.24 20.54 11.29
N PRO A 113 13.97 21.83 10.94
CA PRO A 113 12.99 22.19 9.93
C PRO A 113 13.53 21.91 8.51
N PRO A 114 12.66 21.62 7.52
CA PRO A 114 13.08 21.53 6.13
C PRO A 114 13.50 22.91 5.62
N THR A 115 14.72 23.01 5.12
CA THR A 115 15.19 24.19 4.37
C THR A 115 15.27 23.84 2.89
N ASP A 116 14.20 24.10 2.14
CA ASP A 116 14.34 24.38 0.71
C ASP A 116 13.36 25.47 0.26
N GLU A 117 13.91 26.65 0.00
CA GLU A 117 13.20 27.79 -0.58
C GLU A 117 13.11 27.59 -2.10
N SER A 118 12.08 26.88 -2.57
CA SER A 118 11.55 27.12 -3.92
C SER A 118 10.03 26.99 -3.99
N HIS A 119 9.37 28.09 -3.61
CA HIS A 119 8.00 28.47 -3.97
C HIS A 119 6.84 27.54 -3.56
N VAL A 120 6.57 27.46 -2.25
CA VAL A 120 5.22 27.77 -1.68
C VAL A 120 5.46 28.52 -0.37
N SER A 121 4.67 29.55 -0.11
CA SER A 121 4.82 30.52 0.99
C SER A 121 5.19 29.95 2.36
N ASP A 122 6.29 30.45 2.93
CA ASP A 122 6.59 30.42 4.37
C ASP A 122 5.51 31.16 5.17
N SER A 123 4.48 30.43 5.56
CA SER A 123 3.74 30.70 6.79
C SER A 123 4.17 29.62 7.79
N PRO A 124 4.42 29.95 9.08
CA PRO A 124 4.58 28.91 10.09
C PRO A 124 3.40 27.95 9.94
N GLN A 125 3.64 26.63 9.80
CA GLN A 125 2.58 25.62 9.70
C GLN A 125 1.54 25.97 10.75
N GLU A 126 0.40 26.50 10.31
CA GLU A 126 -0.67 26.88 11.21
C GLU A 126 -1.07 25.58 11.88
N LYS A 127 -0.80 25.48 13.18
CA LYS A 127 -1.13 24.29 13.95
C LYS A 127 -2.58 23.93 13.65
N LEU A 128 -2.80 22.72 13.15
CA LEU A 128 -4.12 22.20 12.81
C LEU A 128 -5.07 22.54 13.96
N ARG A 129 -6.10 23.35 13.67
CA ARG A 129 -6.99 23.89 14.70
C ARG A 129 -8.20 23.01 14.92
N SER A 130 -8.78 22.56 13.82
CA SER A 130 -9.95 21.71 13.79
C SER A 130 -9.95 20.84 12.55
N VAL A 131 -10.70 19.76 12.62
CA VAL A 131 -10.98 18.84 11.52
C VAL A 131 -12.49 18.64 11.50
N THR A 132 -13.10 18.62 10.31
CA THR A 132 -14.53 18.35 10.20
C THR A 132 -14.73 16.84 10.11
N PHE A 133 -15.37 16.26 11.11
CA PHE A 133 -15.84 14.89 11.04
C PHE A 133 -17.11 14.82 10.21
N LEU A 134 -17.17 13.84 9.31
CA LEU A 134 -18.31 13.55 8.46
C LEU A 134 -18.77 12.12 8.69
N LEU A 135 -20.08 11.91 8.77
CA LEU A 135 -20.73 10.61 8.64
C LEU A 135 -21.74 10.69 7.48
N GLN A 136 -21.58 9.84 6.48
CA GLN A 136 -22.50 9.74 5.35
C GLN A 136 -23.11 8.34 5.27
N HIS A 137 -24.43 8.31 5.15
CA HIS A 137 -25.18 7.12 4.80
C HIS A 137 -25.36 7.05 3.29
N TRP A 138 -25.37 5.83 2.78
CA TRP A 138 -25.69 5.60 1.37
C TRP A 138 -27.19 5.48 1.16
N GLY A 139 -27.64 6.00 0.03
CA GLY A 139 -29.05 5.96 -0.34
C GLY A 139 -29.43 4.71 -1.14
N LYS A 140 -30.70 4.31 -1.03
CA LYS A 140 -31.30 3.21 -1.83
C LYS A 140 -31.45 3.61 -3.29
N SER A 141 -31.77 4.87 -3.55
CA SER A 141 -32.03 5.37 -4.90
C SER A 141 -30.75 5.75 -5.67
N SER A 142 -29.76 6.36 -5.00
CA SER A 142 -28.42 6.63 -5.53
C SER A 142 -27.38 6.46 -4.42
N ARG A 143 -26.59 5.37 -4.51
CA ARG A 143 -25.72 4.90 -3.41
C ARG A 143 -24.83 6.00 -2.83
N TYR A 144 -24.25 6.88 -3.65
CA TYR A 144 -23.27 7.87 -3.20
C TYR A 144 -23.81 9.31 -3.15
N GLU A 145 -24.94 9.59 -3.79
CA GLU A 145 -25.47 10.95 -3.93
C GLU A 145 -26.63 11.23 -2.98
N THR A 146 -27.40 10.21 -2.63
CA THR A 146 -28.52 10.31 -1.70
C THR A 146 -28.17 9.72 -0.33
N GLY A 147 -29.04 9.96 0.65
CA GLY A 147 -28.84 9.59 2.05
C GLY A 147 -28.45 10.79 2.94
N THR A 148 -28.46 10.58 4.25
CA THR A 148 -28.12 11.57 5.26
C THR A 148 -26.60 11.75 5.32
N THR A 149 -26.16 13.02 5.33
CA THR A 149 -24.77 13.40 5.61
C THR A 149 -24.74 14.34 6.81
N LEU A 150 -23.99 13.96 7.84
CA LEU A 150 -23.77 14.74 9.05
C LEU A 150 -22.35 15.27 9.05
N ARG A 151 -22.17 16.51 9.53
CA ARG A 151 -20.86 17.13 9.73
C ARG A 151 -20.80 17.81 11.08
N ILE A 152 -19.69 17.64 11.78
CA ILE A 152 -19.39 18.34 13.02
C ILE A 152 -17.92 18.76 13.03
N GLU A 153 -17.65 19.98 13.51
CA GLU A 153 -16.29 20.48 13.65
C GLU A 153 -15.70 19.97 14.97
N CYS A 154 -14.55 19.30 14.89
CA CYS A 154 -13.83 18.76 16.04
C CYS A 154 -12.53 19.55 16.25
N PRO A 155 -12.27 20.13 17.43
CA PRO A 155 -11.00 20.78 17.72
C PRO A 155 -9.89 19.73 17.73
N ALA A 156 -8.73 20.07 17.20
CA ALA A 156 -7.57 19.18 17.10
C ALA A 156 -6.67 19.23 18.35
N ASP A 157 -7.27 19.45 19.52
CA ASP A 157 -6.59 19.59 20.82
C ASP A 157 -6.73 18.37 21.74
N GLY A 158 -7.33 17.29 21.23
CA GLY A 158 -7.60 16.06 21.98
C GLY A 158 -8.89 16.10 22.80
N ALA A 159 -9.69 17.16 22.72
CA ALA A 159 -11.01 17.19 23.33
C ALA A 159 -12.01 16.32 22.53
N GLU A 160 -12.81 15.54 23.25
CA GLU A 160 -13.91 14.79 22.63
C GLU A 160 -15.04 15.75 22.23
N THR A 161 -15.51 15.62 21.00
CA THR A 161 -16.68 16.29 20.45
C THR A 161 -17.78 15.27 20.25
N LEU A 162 -18.98 15.58 20.76
CA LEU A 162 -20.11 14.65 20.76
C LEU A 162 -21.13 15.03 19.68
N LEU A 163 -21.39 14.10 18.76
CA LEU A 163 -22.49 14.17 17.81
C LEU A 163 -23.69 13.40 18.37
N GLU A 164 -24.65 14.13 18.91
CA GLU A 164 -25.93 13.58 19.37
C GLU A 164 -26.79 13.17 18.17
N LEU A 165 -27.32 11.95 18.18
CA LEU A 165 -28.16 11.45 17.09
C LEU A 165 -29.66 11.72 17.30
N ASP A 166 -30.05 12.06 18.53
CA ASP A 166 -31.43 12.44 18.84
C ASP A 166 -31.80 13.77 18.15
N GLY A 167 -33.01 13.82 17.61
CA GLY A 167 -33.53 14.98 16.88
C GLY A 167 -32.96 15.21 15.48
N ILE A 168 -32.11 14.32 14.96
CA ILE A 168 -31.68 14.35 13.55
C ILE A 168 -32.85 13.96 12.64
N ASP A 169 -33.09 14.78 11.61
CA ASP A 169 -34.03 14.44 10.53
C ASP A 169 -33.33 13.53 9.51
N TRP A 170 -33.73 12.27 9.50
CA TRP A 170 -33.08 11.23 8.72
C TRP A 170 -33.75 11.08 7.35
N ASN A 171 -32.94 10.91 6.30
CA ASN A 171 -33.45 10.66 4.97
C ASN A 171 -34.10 9.27 4.91
N GLU A 172 -35.31 9.17 4.35
CA GLU A 172 -36.02 7.89 4.15
C GLU A 172 -35.28 6.97 3.17
N ASP A 173 -34.45 7.57 2.30
CA ASP A 173 -33.63 6.86 1.34
C ASP A 173 -32.40 6.20 1.97
N ASP A 174 -32.08 6.45 3.25
CA ASP A 174 -30.95 5.80 3.93
C ASP A 174 -31.06 4.26 3.89
N ASP A 175 -29.96 3.63 3.47
CA ASP A 175 -29.80 2.17 3.39
C ASP A 175 -28.84 1.66 4.47
N VAL A 176 -27.56 2.02 4.35
CA VAL A 176 -26.47 1.54 5.21
C VAL A 176 -25.53 2.68 5.63
N PRO A 177 -24.86 2.57 6.80
CA PRO A 177 -23.73 3.43 7.13
C PRO A 177 -22.67 3.29 6.03
N GLY A 178 -22.44 4.37 5.28
CA GLY A 178 -21.66 4.34 4.04
C GLY A 178 -20.20 4.64 4.26
N LYS A 179 -19.89 5.83 4.79
CA LYS A 179 -18.53 6.23 5.16
C LYS A 179 -18.50 7.21 6.32
N MET A 180 -17.38 7.24 7.03
CA MET A 180 -16.96 8.40 7.81
C MET A 180 -15.75 9.06 7.16
N ALA A 181 -15.58 10.36 7.36
CA ALA A 181 -14.41 11.07 6.87
C ALA A 181 -13.94 12.14 7.85
N PHE A 182 -12.65 12.46 7.76
CA PHE A 182 -12.00 13.56 8.46
C PHE A 182 -11.56 14.56 7.41
N GLU A 183 -12.29 15.66 7.26
CA GLU A 183 -12.01 16.71 6.26
C GLU A 183 -11.09 17.77 6.88
N PHE A 184 -9.97 18.03 6.20
CA PHE A 184 -8.91 18.94 6.60
C PHE A 184 -8.91 20.21 5.74
N ASP A 185 -8.06 21.17 6.07
CA ASP A 185 -7.90 22.40 5.28
C ASP A 185 -6.89 22.22 4.15
N ARG A 186 -5.83 21.43 4.37
CA ARG A 186 -4.72 21.28 3.41
C ARG A 186 -4.34 19.81 3.22
N PRO A 187 -4.00 19.40 1.98
CA PRO A 187 -3.44 18.08 1.75
C PRO A 187 -2.17 17.83 2.57
N GLY A 188 -1.98 16.60 3.02
CA GLY A 188 -0.82 16.18 3.82
C GLY A 188 -0.88 16.51 5.32
N GLU A 189 -1.91 17.24 5.79
CA GLU A 189 -2.12 17.41 7.23
C GLU A 189 -2.38 16.05 7.92
N LEU A 190 -1.81 15.89 9.13
CA LEU A 190 -1.89 14.67 9.91
C LEU A 190 -2.63 14.90 11.23
N ALA A 191 -3.44 13.93 11.62
CA ALA A 191 -4.08 13.89 12.92
C ALA A 191 -4.17 12.46 13.45
N LYS A 192 -4.21 12.33 14.77
CA LYS A 192 -4.60 11.09 15.44
C LYS A 192 -6.08 11.21 15.80
N VAL A 193 -6.88 10.24 15.38
CA VAL A 193 -8.35 10.28 15.51
C VAL A 193 -8.89 9.09 16.29
N THR A 194 -9.94 9.32 17.07
CA THR A 194 -10.69 8.28 17.78
C THR A 194 -12.17 8.51 17.56
N VAL A 195 -12.91 7.44 17.25
CA VAL A 195 -14.36 7.46 17.04
C VAL A 195 -14.99 6.41 17.93
N ALA A 196 -15.81 6.84 18.88
CA ALA A 196 -16.56 6.00 19.80
C ALA A 196 -18.07 6.08 19.51
N LEU A 197 -18.73 4.93 19.47
CA LEU A 197 -20.19 4.83 19.45
C LEU A 197 -20.67 4.63 20.88
N TYR A 198 -21.40 5.59 21.43
CA TYR A 198 -22.09 5.45 22.71
C TYR A 198 -23.44 4.80 22.46
N LEU A 199 -23.75 3.74 23.21
CA LEU A 199 -24.92 2.90 22.96
C LEU A 199 -26.16 3.40 23.72
N ASN A 200 -27.33 3.17 23.12
CA ASN A 200 -28.62 3.37 23.76
C ASN A 200 -28.83 2.42 24.95
N ASP A 201 -29.71 2.82 25.86
CA ASP A 201 -30.07 1.99 27.02
C ASP A 201 -30.60 0.63 26.57
N GLY A 202 -30.19 -0.45 27.25
CA GLY A 202 -30.53 -1.83 26.89
C GLY A 202 -29.49 -2.53 26.02
N TYR A 203 -28.50 -1.81 25.51
CA TYR A 203 -27.32 -2.36 24.84
C TYR A 203 -26.08 -2.21 25.72
N ALA A 204 -25.28 -3.26 25.79
CA ALA A 204 -24.01 -3.25 26.50
C ALA A 204 -22.98 -4.10 25.77
N VAL A 205 -21.74 -3.63 25.77
CA VAL A 205 -20.57 -4.33 25.26
C VAL A 205 -19.49 -4.37 26.35
N PRO A 206 -18.54 -5.31 26.29
CA PRO A 206 -17.38 -5.29 27.19
C PRO A 206 -16.62 -3.96 27.08
N GLU A 207 -16.02 -3.51 28.19
CA GLU A 207 -15.13 -2.35 28.13
C GLU A 207 -13.95 -2.65 27.19
N PRO A 208 -13.65 -1.77 26.21
CA PRO A 208 -12.54 -2.01 25.29
C PRO A 208 -11.20 -2.14 26.01
N GLN A 209 -10.49 -3.25 25.80
CA GLN A 209 -9.15 -3.44 26.34
C GLN A 209 -8.11 -2.83 25.38
N MET A 210 -7.30 -1.89 25.90
CA MET A 210 -6.26 -1.25 25.10
C MET A 210 -4.91 -1.95 25.25
N ASP A 211 -4.33 -2.32 24.10
CA ASP A 211 -2.96 -2.75 23.96
C ASP A 211 -1.97 -1.65 24.39
N PRO A 212 -0.94 -1.98 25.18
CA PRO A 212 0.18 -1.08 25.37
C PRO A 212 0.95 -0.88 24.05
N PRO A 213 1.67 0.24 23.87
CA PRO A 213 2.53 0.46 22.70
C PRO A 213 3.51 -0.70 22.46
N VAL A 214 3.85 -0.94 21.19
CA VAL A 214 4.85 -1.96 20.81
C VAL A 214 6.23 -1.50 21.28
N ASP A 215 6.94 -2.38 22.00
CA ASP A 215 8.34 -2.16 22.40
C ASP A 215 9.28 -2.68 21.31
N PHE A 216 9.54 -1.81 20.33
CA PHE A 216 10.38 -2.10 19.17
C PHE A 216 11.87 -2.29 19.50
N ASP A 217 12.31 -1.96 20.71
CA ASP A 217 13.70 -2.09 21.14
C ASP A 217 13.95 -3.36 21.96
N SER A 218 12.90 -4.17 22.19
CA SER A 218 12.97 -5.38 23.02
C SER A 218 13.64 -6.57 22.32
N GLU A 219 14.28 -7.45 23.11
CA GLU A 219 14.83 -8.71 22.60
C GLU A 219 13.75 -9.61 21.98
N ALA A 220 12.52 -9.56 22.52
CA ALA A 220 11.40 -10.32 21.99
C ALA A 220 10.95 -9.81 20.62
N TYR A 221 10.97 -8.48 20.41
CA TYR A 221 10.76 -7.89 19.09
C TYR A 221 11.84 -8.32 18.11
N ALA A 222 13.12 -8.23 18.49
CA ALA A 222 14.21 -8.70 17.64
C ALA A 222 14.04 -10.17 17.24
N ALA A 223 13.70 -11.05 18.19
CA ALA A 223 13.42 -12.47 17.92
C ALA A 223 12.20 -12.70 17.01
N MET A 224 11.18 -11.83 17.07
CA MET A 224 10.05 -11.84 16.14
C MET A 224 10.52 -11.48 14.73
N ILE A 225 11.32 -10.43 14.57
CA ILE A 225 11.88 -10.01 13.29
C ILE A 225 12.78 -11.09 12.68
N GLU A 226 13.61 -11.77 13.49
CA GLU A 226 14.47 -12.86 13.02
C GLU A 226 13.72 -14.03 12.37
N ARG A 227 12.45 -14.27 12.75
CA ARG A 227 11.59 -15.32 12.18
C ARG A 227 11.15 -15.04 10.75
N SER A 228 11.20 -13.77 10.32
CA SER A 228 10.86 -13.42 8.93
C SER A 228 11.84 -13.97 7.90
N GLN A 229 13.04 -14.38 8.33
CA GLN A 229 14.15 -14.65 7.45
C GLN A 229 14.09 -16.10 6.92
N LEU A 230 13.64 -16.26 5.68
CA LEU A 230 13.66 -17.54 4.98
C LEU A 230 15.02 -17.77 4.34
N ARG A 231 15.49 -19.02 4.35
CA ARG A 231 16.86 -19.34 3.89
C ARG A 231 17.00 -19.08 2.40
N ALA A 232 18.11 -18.44 2.05
CA ALA A 232 18.62 -18.31 0.70
C ALA A 232 20.08 -18.76 0.66
N ASP A 233 20.50 -19.33 -0.46
CA ASP A 233 21.85 -19.86 -0.67
C ASP A 233 22.64 -19.08 -1.75
N ARG A 234 22.02 -18.12 -2.46
CA ARG A 234 22.64 -17.32 -3.53
C ARG A 234 22.47 -15.81 -3.39
N THR A 235 22.78 -15.26 -2.21
CA THR A 235 22.63 -13.82 -1.91
C THR A 235 23.79 -12.92 -2.35
N GLY A 236 24.71 -13.41 -3.21
CA GLY A 236 25.91 -12.66 -3.59
C GLY A 236 25.66 -11.34 -4.33
N ARG A 237 24.56 -11.24 -5.09
CA ARG A 237 24.15 -9.96 -5.73
C ARG A 237 23.79 -8.90 -4.70
N LEU A 238 23.12 -9.29 -3.61
CA LEU A 238 22.75 -8.40 -2.52
C LEU A 238 23.99 -7.93 -1.74
N ARG A 239 24.90 -8.87 -1.43
CA ARG A 239 26.19 -8.52 -0.81
C ARG A 239 27.03 -7.57 -1.67
N ALA A 240 27.05 -7.75 -2.98
CA ALA A 240 27.74 -6.86 -3.90
C ALA A 240 27.13 -5.44 -3.88
N ALA A 241 25.81 -5.31 -3.87
CA ALA A 241 25.13 -4.02 -3.76
C ALA A 241 25.45 -3.33 -2.41
N ILE A 242 25.46 -4.09 -1.30
CA ILE A 242 25.87 -3.57 0.02
C ILE A 242 27.33 -3.12 0.01
N GLU A 243 28.25 -3.88 -0.58
CA GLU A 243 29.67 -3.50 -0.67
C GLU A 243 29.87 -2.22 -1.50
N ARG A 244 29.12 -2.07 -2.60
CA ARG A 244 29.10 -0.84 -3.41
C ARG A 244 28.62 0.36 -2.60
N ALA A 245 27.50 0.22 -1.88
CA ALA A 245 27.00 1.26 -0.97
C ALA A 245 28.05 1.67 0.07
N GLN A 246 28.64 0.68 0.76
CA GLN A 246 29.71 0.89 1.75
C GLN A 246 30.99 1.49 1.13
N SER A 247 31.20 1.33 -0.18
CA SER A 247 32.33 1.91 -0.90
C SER A 247 32.06 3.34 -1.38
N GLY A 248 30.83 3.85 -1.18
CA GLY A 248 30.39 5.16 -1.62
C GLY A 248 30.01 5.21 -3.10
N GLU A 249 29.80 4.05 -3.74
CA GLU A 249 29.27 4.00 -5.10
C GLU A 249 27.75 4.21 -5.11
N PRO A 250 27.17 4.72 -6.21
CA PRO A 250 25.72 4.83 -6.32
C PRO A 250 25.03 3.47 -6.27
N VAL A 251 23.92 3.38 -5.54
CA VAL A 251 23.07 2.19 -5.41
C VAL A 251 21.60 2.59 -5.53
N THR A 252 20.87 1.87 -6.39
CA THR A 252 19.43 2.05 -6.59
C THR A 252 18.64 0.90 -5.95
N LEU A 253 17.70 1.23 -5.06
CA LEU A 253 16.78 0.28 -4.45
C LEU A 253 15.39 0.50 -5.06
N ALA A 254 14.84 -0.56 -5.64
CA ALA A 254 13.54 -0.57 -6.27
C ALA A 254 12.54 -1.48 -5.54
N TYR A 255 11.28 -1.07 -5.51
CA TYR A 255 10.18 -1.79 -4.88
C TYR A 255 9.01 -1.88 -5.86
N ILE A 256 8.53 -3.09 -6.12
CA ILE A 256 7.40 -3.34 -7.02
C ILE A 256 6.40 -4.31 -6.36
N GLY A 257 5.12 -3.96 -6.40
CA GLY A 257 4.09 -4.76 -5.73
C GLY A 257 2.69 -4.15 -5.78
N GLY A 258 1.85 -4.59 -4.84
CA GLY A 258 0.45 -4.17 -4.70
C GLY A 258 0.25 -2.88 -3.89
N SER A 259 -0.93 -2.76 -3.24
CA SER A 259 -1.31 -1.60 -2.42
C SER A 259 -0.43 -1.42 -1.18
N ILE A 260 0.06 -2.50 -0.57
CA ILE A 260 0.97 -2.42 0.57
C ILE A 260 2.31 -1.81 0.14
N THR A 261 2.80 -2.18 -1.05
CA THR A 261 3.97 -1.52 -1.68
C THR A 261 3.70 -0.07 -2.04
N GLN A 262 2.49 0.28 -2.48
CA GLN A 262 2.11 1.69 -2.72
C GLN A 262 2.22 2.51 -1.43
N GLY A 263 1.88 1.89 -0.29
CA GLY A 263 1.91 2.49 1.04
C GLY A 263 0.55 2.55 1.73
N ALA A 264 -0.47 1.86 1.20
CA ALA A 264 -1.80 1.84 1.77
C ALA A 264 -1.76 1.48 3.26
N GLY A 265 -2.45 2.28 4.08
CA GLY A 265 -2.44 2.18 5.54
C GLY A 265 -1.32 2.98 6.24
N ALA A 266 -0.22 3.31 5.55
CA ALA A 266 0.81 4.23 6.06
C ALA A 266 0.34 5.69 6.01
N LYS A 267 0.80 6.50 6.97
CA LYS A 267 0.41 7.91 7.15
C LYS A 267 1.63 8.73 7.63
N PRO A 268 2.27 9.56 6.77
CA PRO A 268 1.96 9.77 5.35
C PRO A 268 2.23 8.53 4.48
N ILE A 269 1.38 8.33 3.47
CA ILE A 269 1.41 7.15 2.57
C ILE A 269 2.78 6.90 1.91
N HIS A 270 3.46 7.96 1.47
CA HIS A 270 4.68 7.87 0.66
C HIS A 270 5.95 7.65 1.50
N THR A 271 5.98 8.12 2.75
CA THR A 271 7.19 8.14 3.60
C THR A 271 7.15 7.21 4.81
N GLU A 272 5.97 6.91 5.36
CA GLU A 272 5.82 5.92 6.45
C GLU A 272 5.55 4.50 5.93
N CYS A 273 5.50 4.30 4.61
CA CYS A 273 5.42 2.96 4.03
C CYS A 273 6.71 2.17 4.25
N TYR A 274 6.59 0.84 4.24
CA TYR A 274 7.72 -0.06 4.49
C TYR A 274 8.84 0.13 3.46
N ALA A 275 8.50 0.44 2.21
CA ALA A 275 9.46 0.61 1.12
C ALA A 275 10.38 1.82 1.39
N HIS A 276 9.81 2.96 1.75
CA HIS A 276 10.59 4.15 2.09
C HIS A 276 11.38 3.95 3.39
N ARG A 277 10.75 3.38 4.44
CA ARG A 277 11.40 3.10 5.71
C ARG A 277 12.60 2.14 5.58
N SER A 278 12.46 1.05 4.84
CA SER A 278 13.56 0.10 4.61
C SER A 278 14.66 0.68 3.71
N TYR A 279 14.31 1.54 2.75
CA TYR A 279 15.29 2.32 2.00
C TYR A 279 16.09 3.24 2.92
N ARG A 280 15.43 4.00 3.80
CA ARG A 280 16.09 4.89 4.77
C ARG A 280 17.01 4.12 5.72
N ASP A 281 16.54 2.98 6.25
CA ASP A 281 17.35 2.09 7.08
C ASP A 281 18.59 1.58 6.31
N PHE A 282 18.45 1.20 5.04
CA PHE A 282 19.59 0.80 4.20
C PHE A 282 20.62 1.93 4.04
N VAL A 283 20.17 3.15 3.74
CA VAL A 283 21.03 4.33 3.60
C VAL A 283 21.76 4.60 4.91
N GLU A 284 21.05 4.68 6.03
CA GLU A 284 21.60 4.95 7.36
C GLU A 284 22.66 3.92 7.79
N ARG A 285 22.50 2.65 7.39
CA ARG A 285 23.45 1.58 7.71
C ARG A 285 24.70 1.60 6.87
N PHE A 286 24.59 1.93 5.58
CA PHE A 286 25.67 1.68 4.61
C PHE A 286 26.28 2.93 3.99
N GLU A 287 25.74 4.11 4.29
CA GLU A 287 26.38 5.36 3.95
C GLU A 287 27.65 5.57 4.80
N LYS A 288 28.83 5.64 4.14
CA LYS A 288 30.07 6.04 4.82
C LYS A 288 30.03 7.53 5.17
N THR A 289 29.89 7.86 6.46
CA THR A 289 30.11 9.22 6.97
C THR A 289 31.61 9.50 7.15
N GLY A 290 32.19 10.22 6.18
CA GLY A 290 33.53 10.82 6.28
C GLY A 290 33.55 12.33 6.07
N LYS A 291 32.41 12.93 5.72
CA LYS A 291 32.23 14.37 5.60
C LYS A 291 30.81 14.70 6.05
N GLU A 292 30.73 15.44 7.15
CA GLU A 292 29.54 16.21 7.51
C GLU A 292 29.27 17.19 6.37
N THR A 293 28.39 16.83 5.46
CA THR A 293 27.71 17.80 4.60
C THR A 293 26.24 17.44 4.60
N GLU A 294 25.44 18.32 5.20
CA GLU A 294 23.99 18.30 5.37
C GLU A 294 23.24 18.46 4.03
N GLN A 295 23.66 17.75 2.99
CA GLN A 295 22.86 17.56 1.79
C GLN A 295 22.39 16.12 1.77
N GLU A 296 21.07 15.94 1.74
CA GLU A 296 20.43 14.69 1.31
C GLU A 296 21.23 14.10 0.15
N SER A 297 21.55 12.80 0.25
CA SER A 297 22.53 12.08 -0.56
C SER A 297 22.78 12.72 -1.93
N ASP A 298 24.04 13.02 -2.25
CA ASP A 298 24.59 13.55 -3.53
C ASP A 298 24.17 12.83 -4.84
N GLY A 299 23.05 12.08 -4.86
CA GLY A 299 22.61 11.18 -5.91
C GLY A 299 23.13 9.76 -5.73
N ARG A 300 23.91 9.45 -4.68
CA ARG A 300 24.43 8.09 -4.43
C ARG A 300 23.35 7.07 -4.14
N PHE A 301 22.33 7.39 -3.37
CA PHE A 301 21.25 6.43 -3.11
C PHE A 301 20.02 6.87 -3.87
N ARG A 302 19.43 5.93 -4.61
CA ARG A 302 18.20 6.18 -5.37
C ARG A 302 17.10 5.26 -4.89
N PHE A 303 15.98 5.87 -4.49
CA PHE A 303 14.75 5.18 -4.14
C PHE A 303 13.82 5.13 -5.35
N VAL A 304 13.32 3.94 -5.67
CA VAL A 304 12.31 3.73 -6.71
C VAL A 304 11.19 2.88 -6.13
N LYS A 305 9.97 3.40 -6.07
CA LYS A 305 8.81 2.67 -5.55
C LYS A 305 7.70 2.72 -6.56
N ALA A 306 7.16 1.56 -6.91
CA ALA A 306 6.04 1.44 -7.80
C ALA A 306 5.09 0.33 -7.35
N GLY A 307 4.32 0.60 -6.30
CA GLY A 307 3.17 -0.23 -5.93
C GLY A 307 1.90 0.26 -6.62
N VAL A 308 1.05 -0.66 -7.09
CA VAL A 308 -0.27 -0.35 -7.66
C VAL A 308 -1.34 -1.16 -6.93
N GLY A 309 -2.30 -0.47 -6.31
CA GLY A 309 -3.28 -1.09 -5.43
C GLY A 309 -4.21 -2.08 -6.12
N GLY A 310 -4.47 -3.24 -5.50
CA GLY A 310 -5.41 -4.23 -6.05
C GLY A 310 -4.93 -4.99 -7.28
N THR A 311 -3.68 -4.79 -7.73
CA THR A 311 -3.19 -5.42 -8.97
C THR A 311 -2.25 -6.59 -8.72
N PRO A 312 -2.37 -7.68 -9.50
CA PRO A 312 -1.47 -8.83 -9.43
C PRO A 312 -0.18 -8.61 -10.23
N SER A 313 0.73 -9.58 -10.14
CA SER A 313 2.02 -9.57 -10.84
C SER A 313 1.89 -9.55 -12.37
N GLU A 314 0.76 -9.93 -12.97
CA GLU A 314 0.53 -9.79 -14.42
C GLU A 314 0.62 -8.33 -14.87
N LEU A 315 0.04 -7.40 -14.11
CA LEU A 315 0.21 -5.97 -14.40
C LEU A 315 1.64 -5.52 -14.04
N GLY A 316 2.15 -5.99 -12.90
CA GLY A 316 3.48 -5.70 -12.41
C GLY A 316 4.60 -5.94 -13.43
N MET A 317 4.57 -7.10 -14.08
CA MET A 317 5.56 -7.47 -15.09
C MET A 317 5.48 -6.59 -16.35
N ILE A 318 4.27 -6.20 -16.77
CA ILE A 318 4.07 -5.38 -17.98
C ILE A 318 4.57 -3.95 -17.75
N ARG A 319 4.35 -3.40 -16.54
CA ARG A 319 4.73 -2.02 -16.21
C ARG A 319 6.17 -1.89 -15.72
N TYR A 320 6.92 -2.97 -15.51
CA TYR A 320 8.26 -2.94 -14.94
C TYR A 320 9.21 -1.98 -15.68
N GLU A 321 9.24 -2.01 -17.01
CA GLU A 321 10.02 -1.08 -17.82
C GLU A 321 9.67 0.39 -17.57
N ARG A 322 8.37 0.70 -17.50
CA ARG A 322 7.88 2.07 -17.32
C ARG A 322 8.09 2.55 -15.88
N ASP A 323 7.80 1.68 -14.92
CA ASP A 323 7.61 2.02 -13.52
C ASP A 323 8.82 1.76 -12.63
N ILE A 324 9.74 0.90 -13.04
CA ILE A 324 11.00 0.67 -12.33
C ILE A 324 12.14 1.19 -13.17
N LEU A 325 12.24 0.76 -14.44
CA LEU A 325 13.35 1.14 -15.29
C LEU A 325 13.22 2.56 -15.88
N ARG A 326 12.05 3.21 -15.76
CA ARG A 326 11.74 4.53 -16.34
C ARG A 326 12.13 4.61 -17.83
N GLY A 327 11.80 3.58 -18.60
CA GLY A 327 12.16 3.48 -20.02
C GLY A 327 13.64 3.19 -20.29
N GLY A 328 14.39 2.73 -19.28
CA GLY A 328 15.83 2.42 -19.36
C GLY A 328 16.73 3.41 -18.65
N ASP A 329 16.20 4.52 -18.15
CA ASP A 329 16.93 5.56 -17.42
C ASP A 329 17.32 5.16 -15.98
N VAL A 330 16.74 4.06 -15.49
CA VAL A 330 16.99 3.51 -14.15
C VAL A 330 17.48 2.07 -14.27
N LEU A 331 18.57 1.78 -13.57
CA LEU A 331 19.11 0.44 -13.39
C LEU A 331 19.12 0.11 -11.91
N PRO A 332 18.14 -0.66 -11.39
CA PRO A 332 18.08 -1.01 -9.98
C PRO A 332 19.20 -1.98 -9.63
N ASP A 333 19.79 -1.86 -8.44
CA ASP A 333 20.78 -2.81 -7.92
C ASP A 333 20.14 -3.85 -6.99
N ILE A 334 19.05 -3.45 -6.32
CA ILE A 334 18.21 -4.31 -5.48
C ILE A 334 16.76 -4.07 -5.90
N VAL A 335 15.99 -5.14 -6.12
CA VAL A 335 14.55 -5.09 -6.37
C VAL A 335 13.82 -5.94 -5.34
N VAL A 336 12.90 -5.33 -4.59
CA VAL A 336 11.97 -6.03 -3.70
C VAL A 336 10.66 -6.27 -4.46
N VAL A 337 10.23 -7.53 -4.53
CA VAL A 337 9.02 -7.97 -5.25
C VAL A 337 7.98 -8.48 -4.25
N GLU A 338 6.80 -7.85 -4.21
CA GLU A 338 5.78 -8.08 -3.19
C GLU A 338 4.38 -8.22 -3.83
N TYR A 339 3.92 -9.47 -4.01
CA TYR A 339 2.58 -9.76 -4.56
C TYR A 339 1.87 -10.93 -3.84
N ALA A 340 2.38 -11.36 -2.69
CA ALA A 340 1.90 -12.57 -2.00
C ALA A 340 0.44 -12.49 -1.56
N VAL A 341 -0.13 -11.31 -1.47
CA VAL A 341 -1.54 -11.10 -1.11
C VAL A 341 -2.40 -10.61 -2.29
N ASN A 342 -1.80 -10.40 -3.46
CA ASN A 342 -2.47 -9.88 -4.66
C ASN A 342 -2.62 -10.92 -5.78
N ASP A 343 -1.69 -11.88 -5.90
CA ASP A 343 -1.69 -12.88 -6.98
C ASP A 343 -2.77 -13.97 -6.84
N ALA A 344 -3.79 -13.75 -6.01
CA ALA A 344 -4.94 -14.65 -5.90
C ALA A 344 -5.68 -14.73 -7.25
N ASP A 345 -5.77 -13.58 -7.92
CA ASP A 345 -6.46 -13.39 -9.20
C ASP A 345 -5.53 -13.53 -10.41
N ASP A 346 -4.26 -13.93 -10.21
CA ASP A 346 -3.33 -14.23 -11.30
C ASP A 346 -3.79 -15.46 -12.10
N GLU A 347 -4.21 -15.24 -13.35
CA GLU A 347 -4.73 -16.27 -14.26
C GLU A 347 -3.65 -17.30 -14.63
N THR A 348 -2.39 -16.96 -14.44
CA THR A 348 -1.23 -17.79 -14.78
C THR A 348 -0.67 -18.58 -13.59
N GLU A 349 -1.26 -18.41 -12.40
CA GLU A 349 -0.92 -19.12 -11.16
C GLU A 349 0.57 -19.12 -10.79
N GLY A 350 1.28 -18.02 -11.06
CA GLY A 350 2.69 -17.81 -10.68
C GLY A 350 3.67 -17.67 -11.85
N VAL A 351 3.26 -17.95 -13.09
CA VAL A 351 4.11 -17.77 -14.29
C VAL A 351 4.49 -16.30 -14.48
N CYS A 352 3.55 -15.37 -14.28
CA CYS A 352 3.81 -13.93 -14.40
C CYS A 352 4.77 -13.43 -13.30
N TYR A 353 4.58 -13.88 -12.06
CA TYR A 353 5.48 -13.57 -10.96
C TYR A 353 6.91 -14.09 -11.22
N GLU A 354 7.03 -15.33 -11.67
CA GLU A 354 8.32 -15.92 -12.02
C GLU A 354 8.96 -15.20 -13.22
N SER A 355 8.18 -14.89 -14.25
CA SER A 355 8.63 -14.12 -15.42
C SER A 355 9.19 -12.76 -15.01
N LEU A 356 8.55 -12.03 -14.09
CA LEU A 356 9.07 -10.79 -13.52
C LEU A 356 10.41 -11.02 -12.81
N CYS A 357 10.49 -12.03 -11.93
CA CYS A 357 11.73 -12.34 -11.21
C CYS A 357 12.88 -12.67 -12.18
N ARG A 358 12.64 -13.49 -13.18
CA ARG A 358 13.62 -13.88 -14.21
C ARG A 358 14.06 -12.68 -15.05
N LYS A 359 13.13 -11.83 -15.47
CA LYS A 359 13.39 -10.59 -16.20
C LYS A 359 14.33 -9.66 -15.42
N ILE A 360 14.10 -9.51 -14.11
CA ILE A 360 15.00 -8.76 -13.23
C ILE A 360 16.36 -9.46 -13.14
N LEU A 361 16.39 -10.77 -12.89
CA LEU A 361 17.64 -11.54 -12.74
C LEU A 361 18.52 -11.53 -13.99
N ASN A 362 17.92 -11.49 -15.18
CA ASN A 362 18.58 -11.45 -16.48
C ASN A 362 18.95 -10.03 -16.94
N ALA A 363 18.60 -8.99 -16.17
CA ALA A 363 18.99 -7.63 -16.52
C ALA A 363 20.53 -7.48 -16.58
N PRO A 364 21.08 -6.67 -17.51
CA PRO A 364 22.52 -6.59 -17.76
C PRO A 364 23.35 -6.18 -16.53
N ASN A 365 22.76 -5.38 -15.63
CA ASN A 365 23.40 -4.91 -14.41
C ASN A 365 23.26 -5.88 -13.21
N ARG A 366 22.66 -7.07 -13.43
CA ARG A 366 22.55 -8.18 -12.47
C ARG A 366 22.04 -7.76 -11.07
N PRO A 367 20.85 -7.14 -10.96
CA PRO A 367 20.25 -6.78 -9.67
C PRO A 367 20.06 -7.98 -8.76
N ALA A 368 20.10 -7.73 -7.44
CA ALA A 368 19.55 -8.63 -6.44
C ALA A 368 18.02 -8.59 -6.48
N VAL A 369 17.39 -9.75 -6.27
CA VAL A 369 15.92 -9.87 -6.13
C VAL A 369 15.62 -10.36 -4.74
N ILE A 370 14.72 -9.67 -4.04
CA ILE A 370 14.22 -10.05 -2.70
C ILE A 370 12.72 -10.29 -2.81
N LEU A 371 12.26 -11.48 -2.41
CA LEU A 371 10.82 -11.76 -2.35
C LEU A 371 10.28 -11.35 -0.97
N LEU A 372 9.23 -10.55 -0.93
CA LEU A 372 8.58 -10.14 0.31
C LEU A 372 7.17 -10.73 0.37
N PHE A 373 6.88 -11.48 1.42
CA PHE A 373 5.58 -12.13 1.62
C PHE A 373 4.78 -11.41 2.71
N SER A 374 3.95 -10.46 2.28
CA SER A 374 2.94 -9.80 3.12
C SER A 374 1.87 -10.78 3.61
N VAL A 375 1.00 -10.31 4.51
CA VAL A 375 -0.08 -11.12 5.10
C VAL A 375 -1.31 -10.25 5.36
N PHE A 376 -2.51 -10.80 5.11
CA PHE A 376 -3.78 -10.16 5.46
C PHE A 376 -4.22 -10.47 6.88
N MET A 377 -5.21 -9.73 7.38
CA MET A 377 -5.68 -9.84 8.77
C MET A 377 -6.24 -11.22 9.12
N ASN A 378 -6.70 -11.98 8.14
CA ASN A 378 -7.14 -13.37 8.28
C ASN A 378 -5.98 -14.39 8.22
N ASP A 379 -4.73 -13.94 8.35
CA ASP A 379 -3.49 -14.74 8.34
C ASP A 379 -3.19 -15.40 6.97
N TRP A 380 -3.85 -14.94 5.91
CA TRP A 380 -3.74 -15.49 4.56
C TRP A 380 -2.67 -14.77 3.72
N ASN A 381 -1.96 -15.56 2.90
CA ASN A 381 -1.11 -15.13 1.78
C ASN A 381 -0.79 -16.33 0.86
N LEU A 382 -0.06 -16.06 -0.23
CA LEU A 382 0.40 -17.02 -1.23
C LEU A 382 1.87 -17.42 -1.07
N GLN A 383 2.43 -17.32 0.13
CA GLN A 383 3.83 -17.71 0.38
C GLN A 383 4.12 -19.13 -0.11
N ASP A 384 3.24 -20.10 0.14
CA ASP A 384 3.45 -21.49 -0.28
C ASP A 384 3.48 -21.64 -1.82
N ARG A 385 2.80 -20.76 -2.57
CA ARG A 385 2.83 -20.71 -4.03
C ARG A 385 4.10 -20.02 -4.54
N LEU A 386 4.59 -18.98 -3.89
CA LEU A 386 5.67 -18.14 -4.43
C LEU A 386 7.06 -18.49 -3.89
N LEU A 387 7.14 -19.10 -2.70
CA LEU A 387 8.41 -19.55 -2.10
C LEU A 387 9.22 -20.52 -2.97
N PRO A 388 8.61 -21.47 -3.71
CA PRO A 388 9.37 -22.33 -4.63
C PRO A 388 10.24 -21.57 -5.64
N ILE A 389 9.85 -20.36 -6.04
CA ILE A 389 10.64 -19.50 -6.92
C ILE A 389 11.92 -19.03 -6.20
N ALA A 390 11.80 -18.56 -4.94
CA ALA A 390 12.97 -18.18 -4.15
C ALA A 390 13.92 -19.37 -3.93
N GLU A 391 13.39 -20.55 -3.60
CA GLU A 391 14.19 -21.77 -3.40
C GLU A 391 14.92 -22.18 -4.68
N HIS A 392 14.24 -22.09 -5.83
CA HIS A 392 14.78 -22.52 -7.11
C HIS A 392 15.91 -21.63 -7.65
N TYR A 393 15.79 -20.31 -7.46
CA TYR A 393 16.81 -19.35 -7.89
C TYR A 393 17.79 -18.95 -6.77
N GLY A 394 17.59 -19.45 -5.54
CA GLY A 394 18.39 -19.12 -4.37
C GLY A 394 18.22 -17.67 -3.88
N LEU A 395 17.03 -17.10 -4.04
CA LEU A 395 16.72 -15.71 -3.73
C LEU A 395 16.47 -15.51 -2.23
N PRO A 396 16.92 -14.40 -1.63
CA PRO A 396 16.47 -14.00 -0.31
C PRO A 396 14.95 -13.79 -0.29
N ALA A 397 14.28 -14.38 0.70
CA ALA A 397 12.85 -14.22 0.94
C ALA A 397 12.59 -13.81 2.38
N VAL A 398 11.68 -12.85 2.56
CA VAL A 398 11.28 -12.29 3.85
C VAL A 398 9.78 -12.53 4.05
N SER A 399 9.42 -13.28 5.09
CA SER A 399 8.03 -13.58 5.46
C SER A 399 7.56 -12.70 6.60
N ILE A 400 6.65 -11.77 6.30
CA ILE A 400 5.97 -11.00 7.35
C ILE A 400 5.04 -11.92 8.13
N LYS A 401 4.38 -12.86 7.45
CA LYS A 401 3.53 -13.88 8.05
C LYS A 401 4.23 -14.63 9.18
N ASP A 402 5.44 -15.15 8.93
CA ASP A 402 6.17 -15.97 9.90
C ASP A 402 6.69 -15.16 11.10
N ALA A 403 6.86 -13.85 10.94
CA ALA A 403 7.17 -12.94 12.03
C ALA A 403 5.92 -12.65 12.89
N VAL A 404 4.84 -12.16 12.29
CA VAL A 404 3.73 -11.52 13.04
C VAL A 404 2.61 -12.48 13.43
N VAL A 405 2.25 -13.45 12.58
CA VAL A 405 1.11 -14.35 12.86
C VAL A 405 1.27 -15.13 14.16
N PRO A 406 2.46 -15.67 14.50
CA PRO A 406 2.64 -16.34 15.78
C PRO A 406 2.40 -15.44 17.01
N GLN A 407 2.47 -14.12 16.87
CA GLN A 407 2.23 -13.18 17.97
C GLN A 407 0.73 -12.93 18.21
N PHE A 408 -0.11 -13.12 17.19
CA PHE A 408 -1.52 -12.78 17.28
C PHE A 408 -2.27 -13.73 18.22
N GLY A 409 -3.14 -13.15 19.07
CA GLY A 409 -3.93 -13.89 20.05
C GLY A 409 -3.15 -14.35 21.29
N GLN A 410 -1.86 -14.04 21.39
CA GLN A 410 -1.05 -14.33 22.57
C GLN A 410 -1.05 -13.16 23.56
N ALA A 411 -0.86 -13.46 24.85
CA ALA A 411 -0.58 -12.43 25.84
C ALA A 411 0.83 -11.87 25.64
N ARG A 412 1.06 -10.58 25.95
CA ARG A 412 2.36 -9.89 25.76
C ARG A 412 3.57 -10.65 26.32
N GLY A 413 3.42 -11.29 27.48
CA GLY A 413 4.48 -12.07 28.13
C GLY A 413 4.73 -13.46 27.53
N GLU A 414 3.91 -13.90 26.59
CA GLU A 414 3.94 -15.23 25.96
C GLU A 414 4.20 -15.17 24.45
N GLY A 415 4.53 -13.98 23.92
CA GLY A 415 4.74 -13.72 22.49
C GLY A 415 3.73 -12.75 21.86
N GLY A 416 2.80 -12.15 22.62
CA GLY A 416 1.90 -11.11 22.12
C GLY A 416 2.57 -9.76 21.85
N ILE A 417 3.70 -9.72 21.15
CA ILE A 417 4.55 -8.52 20.92
C ILE A 417 3.82 -7.45 20.10
N ILE A 418 2.94 -7.86 19.21
CA ILE A 418 2.05 -6.98 18.46
C ILE A 418 0.67 -7.64 18.30
N SER A 419 -0.40 -6.85 18.44
CA SER A 419 -1.76 -7.33 18.18
C SER A 419 -2.18 -7.08 16.73
N LYS A 420 -3.22 -7.78 16.25
CA LYS A 420 -3.80 -7.50 14.92
C LYS A 420 -4.22 -6.03 14.79
N ARG A 421 -4.80 -5.45 15.84
CA ARG A 421 -5.22 -4.05 15.88
C ARG A 421 -4.06 -3.07 15.73
N GLN A 422 -2.89 -3.40 16.28
CA GLN A 422 -1.70 -2.56 16.11
C GLN A 422 -1.06 -2.75 14.74
N PHE A 423 -1.07 -3.96 14.18
CA PHE A 423 -0.45 -4.24 12.89
C PHE A 423 -1.30 -3.76 11.71
N PHE A 424 -2.62 -3.96 11.75
CA PHE A 424 -3.53 -3.74 10.62
C PHE A 424 -4.35 -2.44 10.75
N TYR A 425 -4.32 -1.63 9.71
CA TYR A 425 -5.16 -0.44 9.53
C TYR A 425 -6.59 -0.81 9.12
N ASP A 426 -6.71 -1.79 8.22
CA ASP A 426 -7.96 -2.42 7.82
C ASP A 426 -7.73 -3.92 7.62
N ILE A 427 -8.70 -4.65 7.07
CA ILE A 427 -8.57 -6.11 6.91
C ILE A 427 -7.42 -6.55 5.97
N TYR A 428 -6.84 -5.62 5.21
CA TYR A 428 -5.80 -5.86 4.21
C TYR A 428 -4.47 -5.18 4.57
N HIS A 429 -4.51 -3.92 5.01
CA HIS A 429 -3.35 -3.03 4.98
C HIS A 429 -2.71 -2.83 6.36
N PRO A 430 -1.37 -2.74 6.47
CA PRO A 430 -0.70 -2.43 7.73
C PRO A 430 -0.88 -0.98 8.19
N THR A 431 -0.76 -0.73 9.49
CA THR A 431 -0.57 0.62 10.07
C THR A 431 0.88 1.09 9.89
N ASN A 432 1.23 2.28 10.37
CA ASN A 432 2.64 2.71 10.49
C ASN A 432 3.50 1.72 11.31
N ASP A 433 2.95 1.14 12.39
CA ASP A 433 3.67 0.13 13.19
C ASP A 433 3.87 -1.15 12.37
N GLY A 434 2.86 -1.55 11.60
CA GLY A 434 2.97 -2.69 10.68
C GLY A 434 3.99 -2.45 9.57
N HIS A 435 3.98 -1.28 8.94
CA HIS A 435 4.99 -0.89 7.95
C HIS A 435 6.40 -0.78 8.54
N ARG A 436 6.55 -0.34 9.79
CA ARG A 436 7.82 -0.39 10.52
C ARG A 436 8.31 -1.83 10.66
N ILE A 437 7.46 -2.75 11.09
CA ILE A 437 7.83 -4.18 11.21
C ILE A 437 8.27 -4.74 9.87
N MET A 438 7.53 -4.45 8.79
CA MET A 438 7.91 -4.88 7.45
C MET A 438 9.28 -4.35 7.04
N ALA A 439 9.56 -3.08 7.33
CA ALA A 439 10.86 -2.46 7.07
C ALA A 439 11.98 -3.08 7.92
N ASP A 440 11.74 -3.33 9.21
CA ASP A 440 12.70 -3.95 10.12
C ASP A 440 13.02 -5.41 9.70
N CYS A 441 12.05 -6.14 9.14
CA CYS A 441 12.30 -7.47 8.55
C CYS A 441 13.25 -7.40 7.34
N LEU A 442 13.12 -6.39 6.48
CA LEU A 442 14.09 -6.16 5.40
C LEU A 442 15.46 -5.68 5.94
N GLY A 443 15.45 -4.79 6.93
CA GLY A 443 16.66 -4.31 7.60
C GLY A 443 17.48 -5.43 8.24
N GLU A 444 16.80 -6.43 8.83
CA GLU A 444 17.45 -7.62 9.37
C GLU A 444 18.12 -8.47 8.28
N LEU A 445 17.49 -8.62 7.11
CA LEU A 445 18.12 -9.28 5.95
C LEU A 445 19.40 -8.54 5.53
N PHE A 446 19.33 -7.21 5.39
CA PHE A 446 20.49 -6.39 5.02
C PHE A 446 21.62 -6.51 6.03
N ARG A 447 21.28 -6.48 7.34
CA ARG A 447 22.25 -6.65 8.42
C ARG A 447 22.94 -8.02 8.36
N ARG A 448 22.19 -9.11 8.16
CA ARG A 448 22.73 -10.48 8.05
C ARG A 448 23.72 -10.59 6.89
N GLU A 449 23.34 -10.08 5.72
CA GLU A 449 24.19 -10.14 4.53
C GLU A 449 25.46 -9.29 4.65
N ALA A 450 25.37 -8.13 5.30
CA ALA A 450 26.54 -7.32 5.61
C ALA A 450 27.51 -8.02 6.58
N VAL A 451 26.99 -8.72 7.59
CA VAL A 451 27.81 -9.50 8.55
C VAL A 451 28.46 -10.71 7.86
N GLU A 452 27.70 -11.47 7.07
CA GLU A 452 28.20 -12.61 6.30
C GLU A 452 29.34 -12.15 5.36
N ARG A 453 29.14 -11.02 4.67
CA ARG A 453 30.16 -10.43 3.80
C ARG A 453 31.45 -10.07 4.55
N ALA A 454 31.32 -9.46 5.73
CA ALA A 454 32.48 -9.10 6.55
C ALA A 454 33.24 -10.33 7.07
N ALA A 455 32.54 -11.43 7.34
CA ALA A 455 33.14 -12.68 7.84
C ALA A 455 33.90 -13.46 6.75
N ASN A 456 33.41 -13.46 5.51
CA ASN A 456 33.90 -14.35 4.44
C ASN A 456 34.71 -13.64 3.34
N GLY A 457 35.07 -12.36 3.54
CA GLY A 457 35.44 -11.36 2.52
C GLY A 457 36.56 -11.66 1.50
N GLU A 458 37.35 -12.73 1.63
CA GLU A 458 38.32 -13.16 0.58
C GLU A 458 37.89 -14.44 -0.15
N ALA A 459 37.26 -15.40 0.54
CA ALA A 459 36.85 -16.68 -0.05
C ALA A 459 35.58 -16.58 -0.92
N ASP A 460 34.69 -15.63 -0.59
CA ASP A 460 33.47 -15.38 -1.36
C ASP A 460 33.72 -14.47 -2.57
N ARG A 461 34.76 -13.62 -2.54
CA ARG A 461 35.12 -12.78 -3.70
C ARG A 461 35.46 -13.59 -4.95
N GLU A 462 36.16 -14.71 -4.82
CA GLU A 462 36.49 -15.58 -5.96
C GLU A 462 35.30 -16.41 -6.46
N LYS A 463 34.42 -16.86 -5.55
CA LYS A 463 33.21 -17.62 -5.90
C LYS A 463 32.09 -16.74 -6.47
N GLU A 464 31.93 -15.52 -5.96
CA GLU A 464 30.97 -14.54 -6.47
C GLU A 464 31.46 -13.84 -7.73
N ALA A 465 32.76 -13.59 -7.89
CA ALA A 465 33.31 -13.14 -9.18
C ALA A 465 33.01 -14.15 -10.30
N ALA A 466 33.00 -15.44 -9.97
CA ALA A 466 32.60 -16.52 -10.88
C ALA A 466 31.08 -16.59 -11.13
N SER A 467 30.22 -16.28 -10.14
CA SER A 467 28.75 -16.29 -10.29
C SER A 467 28.13 -14.97 -10.79
N VAL A 468 28.83 -13.85 -10.65
CA VAL A 468 28.40 -12.51 -11.09
C VAL A 468 29.09 -12.10 -12.40
N GLY A 469 30.07 -12.89 -12.88
CA GLY A 469 30.77 -12.66 -14.15
C GLY A 469 31.72 -11.46 -14.15
N VAL A 470 32.06 -10.92 -12.97
CA VAL A 470 32.94 -9.76 -12.82
C VAL A 470 34.36 -10.26 -12.53
N SER A 471 35.18 -10.32 -13.59
CA SER A 471 36.63 -10.47 -13.43
C SER A 471 37.25 -9.17 -12.92
N ALA A 472 38.11 -9.27 -11.90
CA ALA A 472 38.90 -8.16 -11.36
C ALA A 472 39.90 -7.52 -12.37
N SER A 473 39.93 -7.97 -13.63
CA SER A 473 40.83 -7.49 -14.68
C SER A 473 40.12 -6.91 -15.93
N GLY A 474 38.82 -6.65 -15.89
CA GLY A 474 38.13 -5.97 -17.00
C GLY A 474 38.15 -6.71 -18.35
N SER A 475 38.37 -8.02 -18.34
CA SER A 475 38.26 -8.86 -19.53
C SER A 475 36.93 -9.65 -19.52
N PRO A 476 36.15 -9.66 -20.62
CA PRO A 476 34.89 -10.40 -20.70
C PRO A 476 35.21 -11.88 -20.83
N GLY A 477 35.01 -12.64 -19.75
CA GLY A 477 35.46 -14.03 -19.69
C GLY A 477 34.84 -14.81 -18.53
N ALA A 478 33.53 -14.73 -18.38
CA ALA A 478 32.74 -15.73 -17.67
C ALA A 478 31.42 -15.89 -18.44
N GLU A 479 31.09 -17.10 -18.87
CA GLU A 479 29.82 -17.40 -19.52
C GLU A 479 28.68 -16.90 -18.62
N ALA A 480 27.73 -16.15 -19.19
CA ALA A 480 26.56 -15.71 -18.45
C ALA A 480 25.87 -16.94 -17.86
N GLU A 481 25.88 -17.05 -16.53
CA GLU A 481 25.23 -18.15 -15.82
C GLU A 481 23.76 -18.17 -16.26
N THR A 482 23.41 -19.16 -17.08
CA THR A 482 22.06 -19.28 -17.63
C THR A 482 21.15 -19.68 -16.49
N LEU A 483 20.06 -18.93 -16.28
CA LEU A 483 19.07 -19.29 -15.26
C LEU A 483 18.54 -20.71 -15.54
N PRO A 484 18.28 -21.52 -14.50
CA PRO A 484 17.67 -22.83 -14.68
C PRO A 484 16.29 -22.70 -15.35
N ASP A 485 15.76 -23.82 -15.88
CA ASP A 485 14.39 -23.89 -16.38
C ASP A 485 13.39 -23.41 -15.30
N PRO A 486 12.31 -22.70 -15.65
CA PRO A 486 11.40 -22.14 -14.66
C PRO A 486 10.61 -23.20 -13.87
N VAL A 487 10.16 -22.82 -12.66
CA VAL A 487 9.32 -23.63 -11.76
C VAL A 487 7.90 -23.75 -12.31
N TYR A 488 7.30 -22.61 -12.65
CA TYR A 488 5.96 -22.46 -13.21
C TYR A 488 6.03 -22.15 -14.71
N GLY A 489 6.82 -21.13 -15.08
CA GLY A 489 6.91 -20.67 -16.47
C GLY A 489 7.72 -19.39 -16.66
N ALA A 490 8.05 -19.08 -17.90
CA ALA A 490 8.82 -17.91 -18.33
C ALA A 490 8.26 -17.26 -19.61
N GLU A 491 7.00 -17.54 -19.92
CA GLU A 491 6.27 -17.16 -21.12
C GLU A 491 6.30 -15.65 -21.31
N PHE A 492 6.27 -14.90 -20.21
CA PHE A 492 6.20 -13.43 -20.16
C PHE A 492 7.51 -12.74 -19.76
N GLU A 493 8.63 -13.47 -19.70
CA GLU A 493 9.92 -12.90 -19.25
C GLU A 493 10.34 -11.66 -20.07
N ASN A 494 10.03 -11.67 -21.36
CA ASN A 494 10.33 -10.57 -22.28
C ASN A 494 9.08 -9.74 -22.64
N VAL A 495 8.08 -9.70 -21.75
CA VAL A 495 6.84 -8.95 -21.98
C VAL A 495 7.16 -7.47 -22.24
N ARG A 496 6.39 -6.89 -23.15
CA ARG A 496 6.42 -5.47 -23.51
C ARG A 496 5.05 -4.86 -23.37
N LEU A 497 5.03 -3.63 -22.89
CA LEU A 497 3.84 -2.77 -22.87
C LEU A 497 3.57 -2.26 -24.30
N LEU A 498 2.30 -2.33 -24.72
CA LEU A 498 1.77 -1.66 -25.91
C LEU A 498 0.62 -0.76 -25.47
N ASP A 499 0.81 0.54 -25.58
CA ASP A 499 -0.22 1.55 -25.31
C ASP A 499 -0.24 2.57 -26.47
N ARG A 500 -1.05 3.63 -26.36
CA ARG A 500 -1.23 4.62 -27.43
C ARG A 500 0.00 5.52 -27.65
N LYS A 501 0.95 5.57 -26.71
CA LYS A 501 2.20 6.33 -26.87
C LYS A 501 3.13 5.60 -27.83
N ASP A 502 3.19 4.28 -27.70
CA ASP A 502 4.14 3.45 -28.43
C ASP A 502 3.55 3.03 -29.78
N GLY A 503 3.93 3.74 -30.84
CA GLY A 503 3.73 3.24 -32.21
C GLY A 503 4.62 2.02 -32.44
N TRP A 504 4.05 0.82 -32.46
CA TRP A 504 4.85 -0.40 -32.53
C TRP A 504 5.15 -0.85 -33.97
N ALA A 505 6.43 -1.09 -34.27
CA ALA A 505 6.88 -1.66 -35.53
C ALA A 505 6.52 -3.16 -35.60
N GLY A 506 5.28 -3.44 -36.03
CA GLY A 506 4.75 -4.80 -36.13
C GLY A 506 3.31 -4.97 -35.63
N ALA A 507 2.69 -3.90 -35.12
CA ALA A 507 1.26 -3.87 -34.80
C ALA A 507 0.55 -2.86 -35.71
N GLU A 508 -0.59 -3.28 -36.24
CA GLU A 508 -1.53 -2.39 -36.94
C GLU A 508 -2.73 -2.17 -36.01
N ILE A 509 -2.98 -0.91 -35.66
CA ILE A 509 -4.08 -0.52 -34.76
C ILE A 509 -5.07 0.35 -35.55
N ASP A 510 -6.32 -0.09 -35.63
CA ASP A 510 -7.46 0.74 -36.04
C ASP A 510 -8.31 0.98 -34.79
N PRO A 511 -8.33 2.20 -34.21
CA PRO A 511 -9.03 2.45 -32.96
C PRO A 511 -10.56 2.36 -33.10
N GLY A 512 -11.11 2.34 -34.31
CA GLY A 512 -12.56 2.44 -34.51
C GLY A 512 -13.09 3.70 -33.83
N ASP A 513 -14.06 3.54 -32.92
CA ASP A 513 -14.61 4.64 -32.14
C ASP A 513 -13.90 4.86 -30.78
N PHE A 514 -12.88 4.07 -30.45
CA PHE A 514 -12.07 4.21 -29.23
C PHE A 514 -10.99 5.30 -29.41
N THR A 515 -11.42 6.50 -29.78
CA THR A 515 -10.52 7.61 -30.16
C THR A 515 -10.28 8.60 -29.01
N GLY A 516 -11.07 8.52 -27.94
CA GLY A 516 -10.98 9.37 -26.76
C GLY A 516 -9.77 9.05 -25.89
N THR A 517 -9.57 9.85 -24.84
CA THR A 517 -8.55 9.66 -23.81
C THR A 517 -9.20 9.70 -22.45
N ASP A 518 -9.12 8.60 -21.72
CA ASP A 518 -9.57 8.57 -20.33
C ASP A 518 -8.52 9.25 -19.44
N CYS A 519 -8.97 10.22 -18.65
CA CYS A 519 -8.16 10.97 -17.68
C CYS A 519 -8.53 10.62 -16.23
N ASP A 520 -9.62 9.89 -16.00
CA ASP A 520 -9.98 9.34 -14.71
C ASP A 520 -9.28 7.98 -14.57
N LEU A 521 -8.04 8.01 -14.09
CA LEU A 521 -7.17 6.84 -14.07
C LEU A 521 -6.81 6.46 -12.65
N HIS A 522 -6.38 5.21 -12.50
CA HIS A 522 -5.87 4.73 -11.23
C HIS A 522 -4.60 5.54 -10.87
N LEU A 523 -4.68 6.33 -9.80
CA LEU A 523 -3.60 7.17 -9.33
C LEU A 523 -2.78 6.48 -8.25
N ILE A 524 -1.45 6.56 -8.31
CA ILE A 524 -0.56 5.96 -7.31
C ILE A 524 0.60 6.87 -6.91
N GLU A 525 0.98 6.82 -5.64
CA GLU A 525 2.16 7.50 -5.12
C GLU A 525 3.43 6.74 -5.53
N LEU A 526 4.12 7.25 -6.55
CA LEU A 526 5.42 6.72 -6.99
C LEU A 526 6.55 7.29 -6.12
N ASP A 527 7.60 6.50 -5.91
CA ASP A 527 8.81 6.95 -5.22
C ASP A 527 8.48 7.60 -3.86
N ALA A 528 9.06 8.76 -3.53
CA ALA A 528 8.69 9.52 -2.33
C ALA A 528 7.68 10.64 -2.61
N GLU A 529 6.94 10.58 -3.72
CA GLU A 529 5.99 11.63 -4.11
C GLU A 529 4.65 11.43 -3.40
N PRO A 530 4.13 12.44 -2.66
CA PRO A 530 2.82 12.38 -2.02
C PRO A 530 1.64 12.41 -3.01
N LEU A 531 1.84 12.88 -4.24
CA LEU A 531 0.78 13.00 -5.24
C LEU A 531 0.64 11.76 -6.11
N GLY A 532 -0.61 11.41 -6.38
CA GLY A 532 -0.96 10.28 -7.25
C GLY A 532 -0.57 10.52 -8.71
N THR A 533 0.21 9.59 -9.28
CA THR A 533 0.57 9.51 -10.69
C THR A 533 -0.40 8.60 -11.44
N PRO A 534 -1.00 9.05 -12.55
CA PRO A 534 -1.93 8.24 -13.33
C PRO A 534 -1.24 7.04 -14.00
N GLN A 535 -1.85 5.86 -13.82
CA GLN A 535 -1.40 4.62 -14.45
C GLN A 535 -1.98 4.48 -15.85
N LEU A 536 -1.12 4.15 -16.82
CA LEU A 536 -1.46 3.90 -18.23
C LEU A 536 -2.24 5.08 -18.88
N PRO A 537 -1.68 6.31 -18.86
CA PRO A 537 -2.35 7.51 -19.39
C PRO A 537 -2.48 7.54 -20.91
N HIS A 538 -1.81 6.63 -21.62
CA HIS A 538 -1.85 6.56 -23.06
C HIS A 538 -2.82 5.48 -23.51
N ASN A 539 -4.10 5.70 -23.25
CA ASN A 539 -5.17 4.72 -23.47
C ASN A 539 -6.03 5.03 -24.70
N TRP A 540 -6.93 4.12 -25.03
CA TRP A 540 -8.00 4.29 -26.00
C TRP A 540 -9.35 4.21 -25.29
N MET A 541 -10.04 5.34 -25.23
CA MET A 541 -11.37 5.43 -24.63
C MET A 541 -12.42 5.52 -25.72
N ARG A 542 -13.45 4.68 -25.61
CA ARG A 542 -14.71 4.89 -26.30
C ARG A 542 -15.59 5.78 -25.44
N GLU A 543 -15.97 6.94 -25.96
CA GLU A 543 -16.95 7.82 -25.32
C GLU A 543 -18.37 7.29 -25.52
N THR A 544 -19.31 7.73 -24.67
CA THR A 544 -20.74 7.42 -24.86
C THR A 544 -21.22 7.90 -26.23
N ALA A 545 -21.88 7.04 -26.98
CA ALA A 545 -22.43 7.35 -28.30
C ALA A 545 -23.95 7.47 -28.24
N ALA A 546 -24.55 8.25 -29.14
CA ALA A 546 -26.00 8.32 -29.24
C ALA A 546 -26.57 7.00 -29.82
N GLU A 547 -27.80 6.62 -29.42
CA GLU A 547 -28.45 5.43 -29.95
C GLU A 547 -28.46 5.43 -31.50
N GLY A 548 -27.88 4.39 -32.09
CA GLY A 548 -27.84 4.20 -33.55
C GLY A 548 -26.64 4.84 -34.26
N GLU A 549 -25.69 5.43 -33.54
CA GLU A 549 -24.36 5.74 -34.10
C GLU A 549 -23.59 4.46 -34.47
N ASP A 550 -22.64 4.60 -35.40
CA ASP A 550 -21.76 3.51 -35.79
C ASP A 550 -20.97 3.04 -34.55
N ASN A 551 -20.75 1.73 -34.44
CA ASN A 551 -20.07 1.11 -33.30
C ASN A 551 -18.85 0.36 -33.83
N ARG A 552 -17.94 1.12 -34.43
CA ARG A 552 -16.73 0.58 -35.04
C ARG A 552 -15.83 0.02 -33.93
N PRO A 553 -15.45 -1.27 -34.03
CA PRO A 553 -14.63 -1.90 -33.02
C PRO A 553 -13.20 -1.35 -33.03
N PHE A 554 -12.55 -1.44 -31.89
CA PHE A 554 -11.09 -1.35 -31.83
C PHE A 554 -10.49 -2.63 -32.41
N ARG A 555 -9.50 -2.50 -33.29
CA ARG A 555 -8.79 -3.63 -33.88
C ARG A 555 -7.29 -3.50 -33.69
N LEU A 556 -6.68 -4.59 -33.25
CA LEU A 556 -5.24 -4.75 -33.14
C LEU A 556 -4.83 -5.99 -33.91
N LYS A 557 -3.96 -5.81 -34.90
CA LYS A 557 -3.30 -6.92 -35.59
C LYS A 557 -1.84 -6.95 -35.16
N ILE A 558 -1.39 -8.06 -34.58
CA ILE A 558 -0.05 -8.17 -33.98
C ILE A 558 0.54 -9.57 -34.15
N ARG A 559 1.85 -9.65 -34.37
CA ARG A 559 2.59 -10.91 -34.35
C ARG A 559 3.17 -11.15 -32.95
N CYS A 560 2.60 -12.11 -32.21
CA CYS A 560 3.00 -12.45 -30.85
C CYS A 560 2.66 -13.92 -30.54
N ARG A 561 3.13 -14.43 -29.40
CA ARG A 561 2.76 -15.76 -28.88
C ARG A 561 1.91 -15.67 -27.60
N ASN A 562 2.02 -14.57 -26.86
CA ASN A 562 1.21 -14.34 -25.66
C ASN A 562 0.69 -12.91 -25.69
N LEU A 563 -0.56 -12.71 -25.28
CA LEU A 563 -1.19 -11.39 -25.23
C LEU A 563 -2.10 -11.26 -24.01
N LEU A 564 -1.89 -10.19 -23.24
CA LEU A 564 -2.76 -9.73 -22.17
C LEU A 564 -3.43 -8.41 -22.58
N LEU A 565 -4.69 -8.25 -22.21
CA LEU A 565 -5.42 -6.98 -22.30
C LEU A 565 -5.42 -6.30 -20.93
N ILE A 566 -5.19 -4.99 -20.92
CA ILE A 566 -5.38 -4.15 -19.75
C ILE A 566 -6.53 -3.18 -20.04
N PHE A 567 -7.59 -3.23 -19.26
CA PHE A 567 -8.75 -2.34 -19.40
C PHE A 567 -9.14 -1.72 -18.05
N LYS A 568 -9.90 -0.63 -18.10
CA LYS A 568 -10.32 0.10 -16.90
C LYS A 568 -11.54 -0.56 -16.25
N ASP A 569 -11.47 -0.74 -14.94
CA ASP A 569 -12.63 -0.87 -14.06
C ASP A 569 -13.10 0.52 -13.62
N SER A 570 -14.40 0.71 -13.41
CA SER A 570 -15.00 1.98 -13.03
C SER A 570 -16.20 1.76 -12.12
N GLY A 571 -16.41 2.67 -11.17
CA GLY A 571 -17.67 2.71 -10.41
C GLY A 571 -18.80 3.46 -11.12
N SER A 572 -18.53 4.07 -12.28
CA SER A 572 -19.50 4.92 -12.99
C SER A 572 -20.45 4.09 -13.86
N PRO A 573 -21.78 4.26 -13.75
CA PRO A 573 -22.78 3.53 -14.55
C PRO A 573 -22.76 3.88 -16.05
N GLU A 574 -21.94 4.85 -16.45
CA GLU A 574 -21.66 5.16 -17.85
C GLU A 574 -20.79 4.10 -18.52
N PHE A 575 -20.00 3.33 -17.75
CA PHE A 575 -19.17 2.26 -18.29
C PHE A 575 -20.00 1.01 -18.59
N GLY A 576 -19.69 0.30 -19.67
CA GLY A 576 -20.40 -0.90 -20.11
C GLY A 576 -19.45 -1.96 -20.66
N LYS A 577 -19.96 -3.16 -20.87
CA LYS A 577 -19.13 -4.33 -21.20
C LYS A 577 -18.65 -4.29 -22.65
N ALA A 578 -17.47 -4.85 -22.88
CA ALA A 578 -16.94 -5.07 -24.23
C ALA A 578 -16.68 -6.56 -24.48
N GLU A 579 -17.07 -7.06 -25.65
CA GLU A 579 -16.70 -8.38 -26.13
C GLU A 579 -15.32 -8.31 -26.80
N VAL A 580 -14.42 -9.21 -26.41
CA VAL A 580 -13.07 -9.32 -26.96
C VAL A 580 -12.97 -10.59 -27.79
N TYR A 581 -12.66 -10.45 -29.07
CA TYR A 581 -12.47 -11.53 -30.02
C TYR A 581 -11.00 -11.69 -30.37
N VAL A 582 -10.55 -12.94 -30.52
CA VAL A 582 -9.21 -13.30 -31.02
C VAL A 582 -9.41 -14.18 -32.24
N ASP A 583 -8.88 -13.77 -33.39
CA ASP A 583 -8.99 -14.46 -34.68
C ASP A 583 -10.44 -14.79 -35.08
N GLY A 584 -11.37 -13.90 -34.72
CA GLY A 584 -12.80 -14.02 -34.98
C GLY A 584 -13.58 -14.86 -33.98
N GLU A 585 -12.93 -15.44 -32.97
CA GLU A 585 -13.58 -16.21 -31.90
C GLU A 585 -13.74 -15.36 -30.62
N LEU A 586 -14.93 -15.38 -30.02
CA LEU A 586 -15.19 -14.66 -28.77
C LEU A 586 -14.33 -15.27 -27.66
N ARG A 587 -13.45 -14.47 -27.07
CA ARG A 587 -12.54 -14.92 -26.01
C ARG A 587 -13.10 -14.63 -24.63
N LEU A 588 -13.55 -13.40 -24.38
CA LEU A 588 -14.14 -13.00 -23.11
C LEU A 588 -15.06 -11.79 -23.30
N THR A 589 -15.88 -11.53 -22.27
CA THR A 589 -16.60 -10.27 -22.11
C THR A 589 -15.94 -9.50 -20.97
N ALA A 590 -15.26 -8.41 -21.30
CA ALA A 590 -14.59 -7.54 -20.35
C ALA A 590 -15.64 -6.67 -19.64
N ASP A 591 -15.81 -6.92 -18.35
CA ASP A 591 -16.78 -6.22 -17.51
C ASP A 591 -16.06 -5.15 -16.68
N PRO A 592 -16.30 -3.84 -16.91
CA PRO A 592 -15.63 -2.76 -16.19
C PRO A 592 -16.21 -2.51 -14.79
N HIS A 593 -17.06 -3.41 -14.26
CA HIS A 593 -17.68 -3.27 -12.93
C HIS A 593 -17.30 -4.39 -11.96
N ARG A 594 -16.22 -5.14 -12.23
CA ARG A 594 -15.81 -6.27 -11.37
C ARG A 594 -15.34 -5.80 -10.00
N ASN A 595 -14.52 -4.74 -9.97
CA ASN A 595 -14.03 -4.12 -8.75
C ASN A 595 -14.92 -2.95 -8.32
N ASN A 596 -15.55 -2.27 -9.30
CA ASN A 596 -16.49 -1.18 -9.13
C ASN A 596 -15.86 0.09 -8.52
N TRP A 597 -14.59 0.34 -8.86
CA TRP A 597 -13.82 1.57 -8.61
C TRP A 597 -12.72 1.71 -9.68
N THR A 598 -12.15 2.91 -9.85
CA THR A 598 -11.14 3.18 -10.89
C THR A 598 -9.88 2.32 -10.71
N HIS A 599 -9.80 1.21 -11.43
CA HIS A 599 -8.77 0.17 -11.27
C HIS A 599 -8.26 -0.35 -12.64
N CYS A 600 -7.02 -0.86 -12.67
CA CYS A 600 -6.45 -1.47 -13.87
C CYS A 600 -6.68 -2.98 -13.86
N ASN A 601 -7.55 -3.49 -14.73
CA ASN A 601 -7.80 -4.92 -14.87
C ASN A 601 -6.90 -5.49 -15.96
N THR A 602 -6.08 -6.48 -15.59
CA THR A 602 -5.30 -7.27 -16.54
C THR A 602 -5.99 -8.61 -16.75
N VAL A 603 -6.14 -9.04 -18.00
CA VAL A 603 -6.68 -10.35 -18.34
C VAL A 603 -5.87 -11.03 -19.44
N LEU A 604 -5.74 -12.36 -19.36
CA LEU A 604 -5.02 -13.15 -20.36
C LEU A 604 -5.92 -13.44 -21.57
N LEU A 605 -5.56 -12.91 -22.75
CA LEU A 605 -6.28 -13.26 -23.98
C LEU A 605 -5.83 -14.63 -24.50
N PHE A 606 -4.54 -14.88 -24.61
CA PHE A 606 -4.00 -16.19 -24.97
C PHE A 606 -2.53 -16.32 -24.56
N SER A 607 -2.09 -17.57 -24.44
CA SER A 607 -0.70 -17.94 -24.24
C SER A 607 -0.39 -19.19 -25.06
N ASP A 608 0.36 -19.01 -26.14
CA ASP A 608 0.71 -20.03 -27.12
C ASP A 608 2.21 -20.32 -27.15
N THR A 609 2.58 -21.49 -27.68
CA THR A 609 3.99 -21.92 -27.76
C THR A 609 4.75 -21.29 -28.93
N GLU A 610 4.05 -20.90 -30.00
CA GLU A 610 4.65 -20.39 -31.23
C GLU A 610 4.16 -18.97 -31.55
N THR A 611 5.04 -18.13 -32.07
CA THR A 611 4.66 -16.79 -32.54
C THR A 611 3.83 -16.86 -33.81
N ALA A 612 2.61 -16.34 -33.77
CA ALA A 612 1.72 -16.20 -34.91
C ALA A 612 1.21 -14.76 -35.06
N GLU A 613 0.62 -14.47 -36.22
CA GLU A 613 -0.11 -13.22 -36.43
C GLU A 613 -1.55 -13.42 -35.97
N HIS A 614 -2.02 -12.53 -35.10
CA HIS A 614 -3.37 -12.57 -34.53
C HIS A 614 -4.11 -11.26 -34.82
N GLU A 615 -5.42 -11.34 -35.00
CA GLU A 615 -6.34 -10.19 -35.08
C GLU A 615 -7.23 -10.15 -33.83
N ILE A 616 -7.14 -9.06 -33.08
CA ILE A 616 -7.93 -8.78 -31.89
C ILE A 616 -8.99 -7.75 -32.25
N GLU A 617 -10.26 -8.07 -31.97
CA GLU A 617 -11.37 -7.13 -32.14
C GLU A 617 -12.05 -6.90 -30.79
N ILE A 618 -12.16 -5.65 -30.37
CA ILE A 618 -12.87 -5.24 -29.15
C ILE A 618 -14.06 -4.38 -29.56
N ARG A 619 -15.26 -4.83 -29.21
CA ARG A 619 -16.51 -4.12 -29.51
C ARG A 619 -17.41 -4.07 -28.29
N MET A 620 -18.26 -3.05 -28.20
CA MET A 620 -19.25 -3.01 -27.12
C MET A 620 -20.18 -4.21 -27.18
N ALA A 621 -20.50 -4.76 -26.01
CA ALA A 621 -21.41 -5.89 -25.89
C ALA A 621 -22.85 -5.47 -26.22
N ALA A 622 -23.67 -6.45 -26.60
CA ALA A 622 -25.09 -6.21 -26.87
C ALA A 622 -25.81 -5.67 -25.63
N GLY A 623 -26.48 -4.51 -25.76
CA GLY A 623 -27.13 -3.78 -24.67
C GLY A 623 -26.28 -2.69 -24.02
N ASP A 624 -24.98 -2.62 -24.31
CA ASP A 624 -24.04 -1.62 -23.80
C ASP A 624 -23.46 -0.73 -24.94
N GLU A 625 -24.10 -0.72 -26.10
CA GLU A 625 -23.65 0.03 -27.28
C GLU A 625 -23.66 1.56 -27.07
N ASP A 626 -24.29 2.11 -26.05
CA ASP A 626 -24.26 3.53 -25.70
C ASP A 626 -23.21 3.87 -24.63
N LYS A 627 -22.51 2.86 -24.08
CA LYS A 627 -21.66 2.97 -22.89
C LYS A 627 -20.17 3.22 -23.12
N THR A 628 -19.51 3.83 -22.15
CA THR A 628 -18.06 4.03 -22.15
C THR A 628 -17.29 2.72 -21.94
N PHE A 629 -16.13 2.59 -22.59
CA PHE A 629 -15.13 1.55 -22.26
C PHE A 629 -13.73 2.05 -22.56
N THR A 630 -12.76 1.71 -21.71
CA THR A 630 -11.37 2.15 -21.86
C THR A 630 -10.42 0.96 -21.96
N VAL A 631 -9.76 0.82 -23.10
CA VAL A 631 -8.60 -0.05 -23.28
C VAL A 631 -7.37 0.73 -22.82
N LEU A 632 -6.79 0.33 -21.70
CA LEU A 632 -5.64 1.01 -21.12
C LEU A 632 -4.34 0.69 -21.86
N ALA A 633 -4.11 -0.60 -22.13
CA ALA A 633 -2.92 -1.09 -22.82
C ALA A 633 -3.02 -2.60 -23.12
N PHE A 634 -1.96 -3.16 -23.72
CA PHE A 634 -1.73 -4.59 -23.86
C PHE A 634 -0.34 -4.96 -23.34
N GLY A 635 -0.18 -6.19 -22.87
CA GLY A 635 1.12 -6.82 -22.62
C GLY A 635 1.34 -7.95 -23.61
N TYR A 636 2.48 -8.00 -24.30
CA TYR A 636 2.73 -9.06 -25.29
C TYR A 636 4.17 -9.58 -25.26
N THR A 637 4.36 -10.80 -25.74
CA THR A 637 5.67 -11.37 -26.05
C THR A 637 5.70 -11.96 -27.45
N GLU A 638 6.84 -11.83 -28.11
CA GLU A 638 7.13 -12.45 -29.41
C GLU A 638 7.57 -13.91 -29.26
#